data_AF-A0A062UZT9-F1
#
_entry.id   AF-A0A062UZT9-F1
#
_cell.length_a   1.000
_cell.length_b   1.000
_cell.length_c   1.000
_cell.angle_alpha   90.00
_cell.angle_beta   90.00
_cell.angle_gamma   90.00
#
_symmetry.space_group_name_H-M   'P 1'
#
loop_
_entity.id
_entity.type
_entity.pdbx_description
1 polymer ?
#
loop_
_entity_poly.entity_id
_entity_poly.type
_entity_poly.pdbx_seq_one_letter_code
_entity_poly.pdbx_strand_id
1 'polypeptide(L)'
;MSITKNEIKVSFHQIYQCVFKPITFTESIENLDKKSKIKLLFKLSFYSLIISIVIDTLIGTIISYLGYKFDWIGLLLFISFGIALGIAWGIGWGIGWGIAVGIGWGIAGGIAGGIALGITGGIAVDVALGIAGGIIGGITVGVAVGIAGIIAGGIGWGIAVGIALGITVGIAGGIAGSIAFIASYFRVFYIFPQLVQYWRFKIFGHEPFSLFRNSPIYWDEVIVMPLPFLTNFLVSLVNINRNEGLKEVEFVSSKRPTQRKAAFSALLEITIQDLSRFKTIEEIAEVSNNLSFISAFRSSLSEEFSSAVRNIEEISIDAKSYLDSTSDYNKLKNLNVLADDIDKLKKTLIATKGPVGYKFHSVAEKWLQIIKEENNKFICLKKDTFQEISNPYIFGNPVRPEDKSRLFVGRKDIIREIESNLSNISQKPTLFLYGRRRVGKSSVLINLPGHLGKQYASAYIDCQDARARESPASFCYSLSRSIYNSLGDRSVSSKHLPFESFQKNPFTVLGGWFDEIEKTLGAENMLVLITFDEYEKLEESILTGALSVEVLDQLRNIIQHRRHFVVLIAGSRELNELKLNWSDYLISAKTIKLGYLSEDDARILITNPIDDFSLNYEGGEKGEVVNKIINVTSCQPYLVQALCFELVNYLNSQCRRVAGLEDVDIAIEKVLVSAENYFYYIWNSECSENEKKYLKRLINNLPIDGDEKEINSLVKKEIIEKADEGYKFKVELMKKWIEKNNSGF
;
A
#
# COMPACT_ATOMS: atom_id res chain seq x y z
N MET A 1 -41.86 -24.90 46.85
CA MET A 1 -40.93 -24.00 46.14
C MET A 1 -41.68 -23.45 44.93
N SER A 2 -42.25 -22.25 45.03
CA SER A 2 -43.11 -21.68 43.98
C SER A 2 -42.25 -21.15 42.83
N ILE A 3 -41.93 -22.01 41.88
CA ILE A 3 -41.31 -21.58 40.62
C ILE A 3 -42.36 -20.72 39.90
N THR A 4 -42.08 -19.43 39.73
CA THR A 4 -42.99 -18.54 39.01
C THR A 4 -42.90 -18.83 37.51
N LYS A 5 -44.04 -18.77 36.79
CA LYS A 5 -44.14 -19.01 35.34
C LYS A 5 -43.08 -18.24 34.52
N ASN A 6 -42.66 -17.07 35.01
CA ASN A 6 -41.59 -16.27 34.41
C ASN A 6 -40.20 -16.91 34.52
N GLU A 7 -39.85 -17.55 35.64
CA GLU A 7 -38.54 -18.20 35.81
C GLU A 7 -38.34 -19.38 34.86
N ILE A 8 -39.41 -20.14 34.62
CA ILE A 8 -39.40 -21.25 33.65
C ILE A 8 -39.15 -20.69 32.25
N LYS A 9 -39.93 -19.67 31.83
CA LYS A 9 -39.80 -19.03 30.51
C LYS A 9 -38.39 -18.47 30.27
N VAL A 10 -37.80 -17.82 31.27
CA VAL A 10 -36.42 -17.31 31.20
C VAL A 10 -35.41 -18.44 31.04
N SER A 11 -35.58 -19.54 31.79
CA SER A 11 -34.66 -20.68 31.74
C SER A 11 -34.73 -21.40 30.38
N PHE A 12 -35.93 -21.56 29.80
CA PHE A 12 -36.09 -22.07 28.44
C PHE A 12 -35.42 -21.17 27.39
N HIS A 13 -35.56 -19.85 27.52
CA HIS A 13 -34.90 -18.92 26.62
C HIS A 13 -33.36 -19.00 26.71
N GLN A 14 -32.83 -19.13 27.93
CA GLN A 14 -31.39 -19.32 28.15
C GLN A 14 -30.87 -20.65 27.60
N ILE A 15 -31.65 -21.74 27.69
CA ILE A 15 -31.31 -23.02 27.05
C ILE A 15 -31.29 -22.88 25.53
N TYR A 16 -32.31 -22.22 24.95
CA TYR A 16 -32.35 -21.94 23.51
C TYR A 16 -31.13 -21.13 23.06
N GLN A 17 -30.81 -20.05 23.77
CA GLN A 17 -29.62 -19.25 23.48
C GLN A 17 -28.34 -20.08 23.61
N CYS A 18 -28.23 -20.92 24.64
CA CYS A 18 -27.06 -21.75 24.82
C CYS A 18 -26.84 -22.75 23.67
N VAL A 19 -27.92 -23.34 23.13
CA VAL A 19 -27.83 -24.37 22.09
C VAL A 19 -27.73 -23.78 20.67
N PHE A 20 -28.47 -22.71 20.38
CA PHE A 20 -28.59 -22.15 19.02
C PHE A 20 -27.96 -20.77 18.87
N LYS A 21 -27.75 -20.02 19.97
CA LYS A 21 -27.13 -18.69 19.93
C LYS A 21 -25.98 -18.55 20.95
N PRO A 22 -24.98 -19.44 20.89
CA PRO A 22 -23.96 -19.53 21.94
C PRO A 22 -23.09 -18.28 22.03
N ILE A 23 -22.94 -17.49 20.96
CA ILE A 23 -22.18 -16.24 20.98
C ILE A 23 -22.97 -15.20 21.79
N THR A 24 -24.25 -15.01 21.44
CA THR A 24 -25.16 -14.13 22.21
C THR A 24 -25.25 -14.57 23.68
N PHE A 25 -25.30 -15.87 23.94
CA PHE A 25 -25.32 -16.40 25.30
C PHE A 25 -24.03 -16.07 26.06
N THR A 26 -22.87 -16.27 25.42
CA THR A 26 -21.56 -16.00 26.03
C THR A 26 -21.39 -14.52 26.36
N GLU A 27 -21.77 -13.62 25.44
CA GLU A 27 -21.81 -12.16 25.68
C GLU A 27 -22.72 -11.82 26.88
N SER A 28 -23.89 -12.46 26.99
CA SER A 28 -24.84 -12.19 28.09
C SER A 28 -24.34 -12.59 29.47
N ILE A 29 -23.42 -13.56 29.55
CA ILE A 29 -22.87 -14.07 30.82
C ILE A 29 -21.45 -13.57 31.09
N GLU A 30 -20.83 -12.84 30.18
CA GLU A 30 -19.42 -12.44 30.25
C GLU A 30 -19.11 -11.69 31.56
N ASN A 31 -19.99 -10.76 31.92
CA ASN A 31 -19.90 -9.91 33.12
C ASN A 31 -20.28 -10.61 34.44
N LEU A 32 -20.72 -11.87 34.42
CA LEU A 32 -21.07 -12.60 35.64
C LEU A 32 -19.83 -13.15 36.35
N ASP A 33 -19.87 -13.13 37.68
CA ASP A 33 -18.83 -13.73 38.52
C ASP A 33 -18.84 -15.27 38.42
N LYS A 34 -17.71 -15.89 38.75
CA LYS A 34 -17.52 -17.34 38.62
C LYS A 34 -18.57 -18.16 39.38
N LYS A 35 -19.04 -17.67 40.54
CA LYS A 35 -20.05 -18.37 41.36
C LYS A 35 -21.43 -18.30 40.71
N SER A 36 -21.82 -17.16 40.15
CA SER A 36 -23.09 -17.04 39.42
C SER A 36 -23.10 -17.85 38.13
N LYS A 37 -21.98 -17.93 37.40
CA LYS A 37 -21.83 -18.81 36.22
C LYS A 37 -22.05 -20.28 36.57
N ILE A 38 -21.49 -20.75 37.70
CA ILE A 38 -21.69 -22.13 38.20
C ILE A 38 -23.16 -22.36 38.61
N LYS A 39 -23.79 -21.41 39.30
CA LYS A 39 -25.21 -21.51 39.68
C LYS A 39 -26.12 -21.60 38.45
N LEU A 40 -25.80 -20.82 37.40
CA LEU A 40 -26.51 -20.86 36.13
C LEU A 40 -26.33 -22.20 35.41
N LEU A 41 -25.10 -22.76 35.39
CA LEU A 41 -24.83 -24.10 34.86
C LEU A 41 -25.75 -25.16 35.50
N PHE A 42 -25.77 -25.25 36.83
CA PHE A 42 -26.62 -26.24 37.51
C PHE A 42 -28.12 -26.04 37.22
N LYS A 43 -28.56 -24.78 37.15
CA LYS A 43 -29.95 -24.44 36.80
C LYS A 43 -30.30 -24.92 35.39
N LEU A 44 -29.48 -24.62 34.39
CA LEU A 44 -29.73 -25.00 32.99
C LEU A 44 -29.60 -26.51 32.78
N SER A 45 -28.66 -27.18 33.45
CA SER A 45 -28.53 -28.64 33.43
C SER A 45 -29.77 -29.34 34.00
N PHE A 46 -30.37 -28.79 35.07
CA PHE A 46 -31.61 -29.33 35.64
C PHE A 46 -32.80 -29.20 34.69
N TYR A 47 -32.98 -28.04 34.05
CA TYR A 47 -34.07 -27.84 33.11
C TYR A 47 -33.88 -28.61 31.79
N SER A 48 -32.65 -28.71 31.28
CA SER A 48 -32.36 -29.53 30.08
C SER A 48 -32.61 -31.02 30.31
N LEU A 49 -32.38 -31.53 31.52
CA LEU A 49 -32.78 -32.87 31.92
C LEU A 49 -34.29 -33.09 31.80
N ILE A 50 -35.09 -32.17 32.36
CA ILE A 50 -36.55 -32.26 32.26
C ILE A 50 -36.99 -32.25 30.80
N ILE A 51 -36.38 -31.41 29.97
CA ILE A 51 -36.68 -31.32 28.53
C ILE A 51 -36.35 -32.64 27.83
N SER A 52 -35.17 -33.23 28.08
CA SER A 52 -34.79 -34.52 27.48
C SER A 52 -35.80 -35.60 27.85
N ILE A 53 -36.12 -35.76 29.14
CA ILE A 53 -37.10 -36.76 29.60
C ILE A 53 -38.45 -36.59 28.90
N VAL A 54 -38.94 -35.35 28.77
CA VAL A 54 -40.22 -35.07 28.11
C VAL A 54 -40.16 -35.40 26.61
N ILE A 55 -39.11 -34.97 25.91
CA ILE A 55 -38.94 -35.23 24.47
C ILE A 55 -38.79 -36.73 24.22
N ASP A 56 -37.94 -37.40 24.99
CA ASP A 56 -37.66 -38.82 24.86
C ASP A 56 -38.90 -39.67 25.17
N THR A 57 -39.71 -39.26 26.17
CA THR A 57 -40.99 -39.92 26.46
C THR A 57 -42.01 -39.69 25.35
N LEU A 58 -42.03 -38.50 24.75
CA LEU A 58 -42.91 -38.19 23.62
C LEU A 58 -42.51 -38.99 22.38
N ILE A 59 -41.22 -39.10 22.08
CA ILE A 59 -40.70 -39.92 20.98
C ILE A 59 -41.00 -41.39 21.24
N GLY A 60 -40.73 -41.90 22.44
CA GLY A 60 -41.00 -43.30 22.81
C GLY A 60 -42.49 -43.66 22.73
N THR A 61 -43.38 -42.75 23.12
CA THR A 61 -44.84 -42.94 22.98
C THR A 61 -45.28 -42.91 21.52
N ILE A 62 -44.72 -42.03 20.68
CA ILE A 62 -44.98 -42.02 19.23
C ILE A 62 -44.50 -43.32 18.58
N ILE A 63 -43.30 -43.79 18.89
CA ILE A 63 -42.74 -45.05 18.37
C ILE A 63 -43.61 -46.24 18.78
N SER A 64 -44.05 -46.26 20.05
CA SER A 64 -44.98 -47.27 20.57
C SER A 64 -46.33 -47.23 19.88
N TYR A 65 -46.84 -46.03 19.58
CA TYR A 65 -48.10 -45.81 18.84
C TYR A 65 -47.99 -46.29 17.39
N LEU A 66 -46.82 -46.13 16.76
CA LEU A 66 -46.51 -46.63 15.41
C LEU A 66 -46.32 -48.16 15.36
N GLY A 67 -46.51 -48.87 16.47
CA GLY A 67 -46.48 -50.33 16.54
C GLY A 67 -45.10 -50.94 16.79
N TYR A 68 -44.09 -50.14 17.08
CA TYR A 68 -42.73 -50.62 17.43
C TYR A 68 -42.60 -50.76 18.94
N LYS A 69 -41.97 -51.84 19.41
CA LYS A 69 -41.59 -51.95 20.83
C LYS A 69 -40.58 -50.85 21.16
N PHE A 70 -40.64 -50.30 22.39
CA PHE A 70 -39.72 -49.27 22.87
C PHE A 70 -39.22 -49.63 24.27
N ASP A 71 -37.91 -49.55 24.50
CA ASP A 71 -37.25 -49.89 25.75
C ASP A 71 -37.18 -48.66 26.67
N TRP A 72 -38.14 -48.59 27.59
CA TRP A 72 -38.24 -47.53 28.59
C TRP A 72 -37.13 -47.58 29.65
N ILE A 73 -36.53 -48.76 29.88
CA ILE A 73 -35.48 -48.96 30.90
C ILE A 73 -34.13 -48.50 30.34
N GLY A 74 -33.82 -48.89 29.10
CA GLY A 74 -32.62 -48.42 28.39
C GLY A 74 -32.56 -46.90 28.25
N LEU A 75 -33.72 -46.26 28.02
CA LEU A 75 -33.83 -44.80 27.98
C LEU A 75 -33.41 -44.13 29.30
N LEU A 76 -33.89 -44.64 30.44
CA LEU A 76 -33.58 -44.12 31.78
C LEU A 76 -32.09 -44.21 32.12
N LEU A 77 -31.42 -45.29 31.71
CA LEU A 77 -29.98 -45.49 31.91
C LEU A 77 -29.13 -44.56 31.03
N PHE A 78 -29.55 -44.28 29.79
CA PHE A 78 -28.83 -43.34 28.91
C PHE A 78 -29.00 -41.88 29.32
N ILE A 79 -30.22 -41.48 29.73
CA ILE A 79 -30.47 -40.14 30.27
C ILE A 79 -29.55 -39.89 31.48
N SER A 80 -29.49 -40.84 32.42
CA SER A 80 -28.62 -40.71 33.60
C SER A 80 -27.11 -40.67 33.27
N PHE A 81 -26.64 -41.48 32.31
CA PHE A 81 -25.24 -41.47 31.87
C PHE A 81 -24.84 -40.20 31.10
N GLY A 82 -25.72 -39.71 30.20
CA GLY A 82 -25.50 -38.51 29.40
C GLY A 82 -25.39 -37.24 30.25
N ILE A 83 -26.17 -37.14 31.33
CA ILE A 83 -26.11 -36.02 32.29
C ILE A 83 -24.78 -36.04 33.06
N ALA A 84 -24.34 -37.21 33.52
CA ALA A 84 -23.11 -37.34 34.30
C ALA A 84 -21.89 -36.89 33.48
N LEU A 85 -21.82 -37.29 32.20
CA LEU A 85 -20.78 -36.86 31.28
C LEU A 85 -20.91 -35.37 30.92
N GLY A 86 -22.11 -34.86 30.66
CA GLY A 86 -22.35 -33.45 30.33
C GLY A 86 -21.95 -32.48 31.46
N ILE A 87 -22.25 -32.84 32.71
CA ILE A 87 -21.84 -32.05 33.89
C ILE A 87 -20.33 -32.13 34.10
N ALA A 88 -19.72 -33.32 33.97
CA ALA A 88 -18.28 -33.50 34.14
C ALA A 88 -17.47 -32.72 33.09
N TRP A 89 -17.90 -32.73 31.83
CA TRP A 89 -17.22 -32.00 30.75
C TRP A 89 -17.39 -30.48 30.87
N GLY A 90 -18.57 -30.02 31.30
CA GLY A 90 -18.87 -28.60 31.51
C GLY A 90 -18.04 -27.93 32.62
N ILE A 91 -17.56 -28.70 33.60
CA ILE A 91 -16.71 -28.23 34.70
C ILE A 91 -15.22 -28.16 34.27
N GLY A 92 -14.77 -29.02 33.35
CA GLY A 92 -13.36 -29.18 32.99
C GLY A 92 -12.80 -28.20 31.94
N TRP A 93 -13.58 -27.81 30.92
CA TRP A 93 -13.07 -27.05 29.75
C TRP A 93 -13.46 -25.56 29.67
N GLY A 94 -14.10 -25.03 30.72
CA GLY A 94 -14.55 -23.64 30.78
C GLY A 94 -16.06 -23.49 30.61
N ILE A 95 -16.66 -22.71 31.50
CA ILE A 95 -18.11 -22.66 31.74
C ILE A 95 -18.90 -22.17 30.51
N GLY A 96 -18.32 -21.38 29.60
CA GLY A 96 -19.03 -20.90 28.40
C GLY A 96 -19.27 -21.98 27.35
N TRP A 97 -18.19 -22.56 26.81
CA TRP A 97 -18.27 -23.58 25.75
C TRP A 97 -18.69 -24.96 26.29
N GLY A 98 -18.33 -25.27 27.54
CA GLY A 98 -18.69 -26.53 28.21
C GLY A 98 -20.18 -26.70 28.47
N ILE A 99 -20.94 -25.60 28.71
CA ILE A 99 -22.41 -25.66 28.87
C ILE A 99 -23.08 -25.96 27.52
N ALA A 100 -22.67 -25.27 26.45
CA ALA A 100 -23.28 -25.41 25.13
C ALA A 100 -23.04 -26.80 24.53
N VAL A 101 -21.82 -27.32 24.64
CA VAL A 101 -21.46 -28.65 24.15
C VAL A 101 -22.06 -29.75 25.03
N GLY A 102 -22.05 -29.61 26.36
CA GLY A 102 -22.56 -30.62 27.30
C GLY A 102 -24.08 -30.82 27.24
N ILE A 103 -24.86 -29.74 27.14
CA ILE A 103 -26.33 -29.80 27.06
C ILE A 103 -26.78 -30.27 25.67
N GLY A 104 -26.12 -29.80 24.60
CA GLY A 104 -26.41 -30.24 23.23
C GLY A 104 -26.11 -31.73 23.01
N TRP A 105 -25.00 -32.23 23.59
CA TRP A 105 -24.60 -33.64 23.52
C TRP A 105 -25.51 -34.55 24.34
N GLY A 106 -25.88 -34.14 25.56
CA GLY A 106 -26.77 -34.93 26.43
C GLY A 106 -28.14 -35.18 25.81
N ILE A 107 -28.72 -34.17 25.16
CA ILE A 107 -30.03 -34.29 24.50
C ILE A 107 -29.93 -35.08 23.19
N ALA A 108 -28.94 -34.80 22.33
CA ALA A 108 -28.81 -35.49 21.04
C ALA A 108 -28.37 -36.96 21.19
N GLY A 109 -27.49 -37.25 22.15
CA GLY A 109 -27.05 -38.61 22.47
C GLY A 109 -28.13 -39.46 23.15
N GLY A 110 -28.96 -38.84 24.00
CA GLY A 110 -30.13 -39.48 24.63
C GLY A 110 -31.18 -39.92 23.61
N ILE A 111 -31.52 -39.03 22.67
CA ILE A 111 -32.50 -39.32 21.60
C ILE A 111 -31.98 -40.42 20.66
N ALA A 112 -30.73 -40.34 20.20
CA ALA A 112 -30.16 -41.31 19.26
C ALA A 112 -29.97 -42.71 19.89
N GLY A 113 -29.51 -42.77 21.15
CA GLY A 113 -29.36 -44.03 21.89
C GLY A 113 -30.69 -44.67 22.25
N GLY A 114 -31.69 -43.87 22.65
CA GLY A 114 -33.04 -44.35 23.00
C GLY A 114 -33.79 -44.94 21.80
N ILE A 115 -33.67 -44.34 20.60
CA ILE A 115 -34.33 -44.84 19.38
C ILE A 115 -33.68 -46.15 18.87
N ALA A 116 -32.34 -46.24 18.87
CA ALA A 116 -31.62 -47.40 18.35
C ALA A 116 -31.85 -48.68 19.17
N LEU A 117 -31.95 -48.53 20.50
CA LEU A 117 -32.18 -49.64 21.43
C LEU A 117 -33.66 -49.98 21.61
N GLY A 118 -34.55 -48.97 21.58
CA GLY A 118 -35.97 -49.19 21.77
C GLY A 118 -36.56 -50.14 20.73
N ILE A 119 -36.21 -49.96 19.45
CA ILE A 119 -36.70 -50.76 18.33
C ILE A 119 -36.17 -52.21 18.36
N THR A 120 -35.00 -52.45 18.96
CA THR A 120 -34.31 -53.76 18.90
C THR A 120 -34.46 -54.59 20.19
N GLY A 121 -34.79 -53.98 21.34
CA GLY A 121 -34.69 -54.61 22.67
C GLY A 121 -35.93 -55.36 23.19
N GLY A 122 -37.10 -55.23 22.54
CA GLY A 122 -38.39 -55.67 23.08
C GLY A 122 -38.64 -57.18 23.20
N ILE A 123 -37.64 -58.04 22.97
CA ILE A 123 -37.74 -59.50 23.17
C ILE A 123 -36.79 -59.97 24.29
N ALA A 124 -35.77 -59.20 24.65
CA ALA A 124 -34.75 -59.67 25.60
C ALA A 124 -35.13 -59.47 27.08
N VAL A 125 -36.04 -58.55 27.39
CA VAL A 125 -36.34 -58.16 28.79
C VAL A 125 -37.40 -59.06 29.46
N ASP A 126 -38.28 -59.72 28.70
CA ASP A 126 -39.30 -60.62 29.27
C ASP A 126 -38.70 -61.91 29.86
N VAL A 127 -37.48 -62.28 29.46
CA VAL A 127 -36.76 -63.45 30.03
C VAL A 127 -36.06 -63.10 31.35
N ALA A 128 -35.72 -61.83 31.56
CA ALA A 128 -35.01 -61.40 32.77
C ALA A 128 -35.90 -61.37 34.03
N LEU A 129 -37.22 -61.16 33.88
CA LEU A 129 -38.16 -61.20 35.01
C LEU A 129 -38.54 -62.64 35.45
N GLY A 130 -38.29 -63.66 34.62
CA GLY A 130 -38.51 -65.07 34.98
C GLY A 130 -37.49 -65.64 35.97
N ILE A 131 -36.36 -64.96 36.18
CA ILE A 131 -35.24 -65.47 36.99
C ILE A 131 -35.32 -65.00 38.46
N ALA A 132 -36.13 -63.98 38.76
CA ALA A 132 -36.34 -63.53 40.14
C ALA A 132 -37.21 -64.50 40.98
N GLY A 133 -37.96 -65.42 40.36
CA GLY A 133 -38.81 -66.40 41.05
C GLY A 133 -38.15 -67.77 41.33
N GLY A 134 -37.04 -68.10 40.68
CA GLY A 134 -36.44 -69.45 40.73
C GLY A 134 -35.41 -69.70 41.83
N ILE A 135 -34.97 -68.65 42.54
CA ILE A 135 -33.81 -68.73 43.46
C ILE A 135 -34.21 -69.12 44.89
N ILE A 136 -35.50 -69.17 45.24
CA ILE A 136 -35.95 -69.56 46.59
C ILE A 136 -36.20 -71.08 46.76
N GLY A 137 -36.20 -71.88 45.68
CA GLY A 137 -36.56 -73.32 45.75
C GLY A 137 -35.46 -74.35 45.44
N GLY A 138 -34.27 -73.95 44.99
CA GLY A 138 -33.31 -74.86 44.36
C GLY A 138 -32.12 -75.32 45.19
N ILE A 139 -32.12 -75.14 46.52
CA ILE A 139 -30.94 -75.46 47.35
C ILE A 139 -30.86 -76.93 47.82
N THR A 140 -31.88 -77.79 47.66
CA THR A 140 -31.88 -79.03 48.46
C THR A 140 -31.78 -80.38 47.74
N VAL A 141 -31.93 -80.52 46.41
CA VAL A 141 -31.69 -81.84 45.76
C VAL A 141 -31.26 -81.64 44.30
N GLY A 142 -30.03 -82.05 43.96
CA GLY A 142 -29.55 -82.00 42.58
C GLY A 142 -28.04 -82.15 42.37
N VAL A 143 -27.25 -82.42 43.43
CA VAL A 143 -25.91 -82.99 43.27
C VAL A 143 -26.09 -84.46 42.88
N ALA A 144 -26.29 -84.73 41.59
CA ALA A 144 -26.03 -86.04 40.98
C ALA A 144 -26.16 -86.08 39.44
N VAL A 145 -26.93 -85.21 38.77
CA VAL A 145 -27.10 -85.30 37.31
C VAL A 145 -27.30 -83.91 36.71
N GLY A 146 -26.39 -83.50 35.82
CA GLY A 146 -26.61 -82.30 34.99
C GLY A 146 -25.40 -81.44 34.65
N ILE A 147 -24.18 -81.83 35.04
CA ILE A 147 -22.94 -81.09 34.73
C ILE A 147 -22.63 -81.01 33.21
N ALA A 148 -23.33 -81.78 32.37
CA ALA A 148 -23.18 -81.73 30.91
C ALA A 148 -24.14 -80.77 30.16
N GLY A 149 -25.21 -80.29 30.80
CA GLY A 149 -26.23 -79.46 30.13
C GLY A 149 -26.02 -77.94 30.25
N ILE A 150 -25.47 -77.48 31.38
CA ILE A 150 -25.43 -76.04 31.70
C ILE A 150 -24.17 -75.34 31.16
N ILE A 151 -23.04 -76.04 31.03
CA ILE A 151 -21.77 -75.42 30.59
C ILE A 151 -21.74 -75.21 29.07
N ALA A 152 -22.26 -76.15 28.27
CA ALA A 152 -22.32 -76.02 26.82
C ALA A 152 -23.44 -75.06 26.36
N GLY A 153 -24.60 -75.07 27.04
CA GLY A 153 -25.70 -74.17 26.76
C GLY A 153 -25.47 -72.74 27.26
N GLY A 154 -25.02 -72.56 28.50
CA GLY A 154 -24.93 -71.24 29.14
C GLY A 154 -23.77 -70.37 28.64
N ILE A 155 -22.61 -70.95 28.35
CA ILE A 155 -21.43 -70.20 27.87
C ILE A 155 -21.53 -69.97 26.36
N GLY A 156 -21.97 -70.98 25.59
CA GLY A 156 -22.20 -70.84 24.15
C GLY A 156 -23.31 -69.84 23.84
N TRP A 157 -24.43 -69.89 24.56
CA TRP A 157 -25.54 -68.94 24.41
C TRP A 157 -25.20 -67.57 25.00
N GLY A 158 -24.52 -67.49 26.15
CA GLY A 158 -24.11 -66.21 26.75
C GLY A 158 -23.07 -65.44 25.94
N ILE A 159 -22.12 -66.13 25.30
CA ILE A 159 -21.13 -65.53 24.40
C ILE A 159 -21.77 -65.22 23.03
N ALA A 160 -22.60 -66.11 22.48
CA ALA A 160 -23.30 -65.84 21.21
C ALA A 160 -24.29 -64.67 21.35
N VAL A 161 -25.07 -64.61 22.43
CA VAL A 161 -26.00 -63.50 22.72
C VAL A 161 -25.23 -62.24 23.11
N GLY A 162 -24.15 -62.34 23.90
CA GLY A 162 -23.31 -61.19 24.28
C GLY A 162 -22.55 -60.57 23.11
N ILE A 163 -22.04 -61.38 22.18
CA ILE A 163 -21.36 -60.92 20.95
C ILE A 163 -22.39 -60.46 19.92
N ALA A 164 -23.51 -61.18 19.72
CA ALA A 164 -24.55 -60.75 18.78
C ALA A 164 -25.24 -59.46 19.24
N LEU A 165 -25.62 -59.35 20.52
CA LEU A 165 -26.17 -58.09 21.06
C LEU A 165 -25.10 -57.01 21.10
N GLY A 166 -23.87 -57.30 21.53
CA GLY A 166 -22.78 -56.32 21.60
C GLY A 166 -22.36 -55.75 20.24
N ILE A 167 -22.34 -56.57 19.20
CA ILE A 167 -22.03 -56.14 17.82
C ILE A 167 -23.23 -55.45 17.19
N THR A 168 -24.45 -56.01 17.29
CA THR A 168 -25.62 -55.41 16.66
C THR A 168 -26.04 -54.10 17.34
N VAL A 169 -26.09 -54.04 18.67
CA VAL A 169 -26.40 -52.82 19.43
C VAL A 169 -25.24 -51.83 19.39
N GLY A 170 -24.00 -52.31 19.52
CA GLY A 170 -22.82 -51.44 19.52
C GLY A 170 -22.55 -50.79 18.17
N ILE A 171 -22.71 -51.52 17.06
CA ILE A 171 -22.53 -50.96 15.70
C ILE A 171 -23.73 -50.11 15.31
N ALA A 172 -24.98 -50.56 15.54
CA ALA A 172 -26.16 -49.76 15.19
C ALA A 172 -26.24 -48.47 16.02
N GLY A 173 -25.98 -48.57 17.33
CA GLY A 173 -25.89 -47.41 18.23
C GLY A 173 -24.70 -46.50 17.89
N GLY A 174 -23.54 -47.06 17.53
CA GLY A 174 -22.37 -46.29 17.11
C GLY A 174 -22.59 -45.53 15.80
N ILE A 175 -23.21 -46.15 14.79
CA ILE A 175 -23.54 -45.52 13.51
C ILE A 175 -24.64 -44.47 13.70
N ALA A 176 -25.73 -44.80 14.40
CA ALA A 176 -26.81 -43.86 14.68
C ALA A 176 -26.31 -42.65 15.49
N GLY A 177 -25.47 -42.88 16.50
CA GLY A 177 -24.81 -41.84 17.29
C GLY A 177 -23.88 -40.98 16.44
N SER A 178 -23.11 -41.57 15.52
CA SER A 178 -22.23 -40.83 14.61
C SER A 178 -23.02 -39.98 13.59
N ILE A 179 -24.11 -40.50 13.04
CA ILE A 179 -24.98 -39.75 12.12
C ILE A 179 -25.67 -38.60 12.86
N ALA A 180 -26.20 -38.85 14.06
CA ALA A 180 -26.80 -37.81 14.90
C ALA A 180 -25.78 -36.74 15.29
N PHE A 181 -24.54 -37.15 15.59
CA PHE A 181 -23.44 -36.23 15.87
C PHE A 181 -23.13 -35.36 14.65
N ILE A 182 -22.92 -35.93 13.47
CA ILE A 182 -22.65 -35.18 12.24
C ILE A 182 -23.83 -34.24 11.92
N ALA A 183 -25.07 -34.73 11.98
CA ALA A 183 -26.26 -33.93 11.70
C ALA A 183 -26.42 -32.76 12.69
N SER A 184 -26.11 -32.98 13.97
CA SER A 184 -26.20 -31.96 15.03
C SER A 184 -25.04 -30.97 14.99
N TYR A 185 -23.81 -31.45 14.85
CA TYR A 185 -22.59 -30.63 14.80
C TYR A 185 -22.55 -29.75 13.55
N PHE A 186 -22.85 -30.31 12.38
CA PHE A 186 -22.90 -29.55 11.12
C PHE A 186 -24.25 -28.86 10.89
N ARG A 187 -25.26 -29.10 11.74
CA ARG A 187 -26.61 -28.54 11.65
C ARG A 187 -27.28 -28.78 10.28
N VAL A 188 -27.08 -29.99 9.73
CA VAL A 188 -27.49 -30.38 8.37
C VAL A 188 -29.00 -30.21 8.13
N PHE A 189 -29.81 -30.34 9.19
CA PHE A 189 -31.26 -30.18 9.12
C PHE A 189 -31.73 -28.76 8.75
N TYR A 190 -30.87 -27.73 8.80
CA TYR A 190 -31.22 -26.38 8.34
C TYR A 190 -31.16 -26.18 6.83
N ILE A 191 -30.61 -27.14 6.07
CA ILE A 191 -30.60 -27.09 4.61
C ILE A 191 -32.02 -27.02 4.05
N PHE A 192 -32.91 -27.92 4.51
CA PHE A 192 -34.28 -27.99 4.00
C PHE A 192 -35.09 -26.71 4.30
N PRO A 193 -35.15 -26.20 5.55
CA PRO A 193 -35.79 -24.92 5.84
C PRO A 193 -35.20 -23.74 5.04
N GLN A 194 -33.87 -23.71 4.83
CA GLN A 194 -33.24 -22.67 4.02
C GLN A 194 -33.72 -22.72 2.57
N LEU A 195 -33.77 -23.91 1.97
CA LEU A 195 -34.27 -24.09 0.60
C LEU A 195 -35.74 -23.66 0.48
N VAL A 196 -36.58 -24.03 1.45
CA VAL A 196 -37.98 -23.61 1.50
C VAL A 196 -38.10 -22.09 1.57
N GLN A 197 -37.32 -21.41 2.41
CA GLN A 197 -37.38 -19.95 2.52
C GLN A 197 -36.86 -19.26 1.26
N TYR A 198 -35.78 -19.75 0.66
CA TYR A 198 -35.28 -19.22 -0.61
C TYR A 198 -36.29 -19.40 -1.75
N TRP A 199 -36.95 -20.56 -1.82
CA TRP A 199 -38.00 -20.84 -2.80
C TRP A 199 -39.22 -19.95 -2.60
N ARG A 200 -39.66 -19.75 -1.35
CA ARG A 200 -40.74 -18.80 -1.01
C ARG A 200 -40.40 -17.37 -1.39
N PHE A 201 -39.16 -16.94 -1.17
CA PHE A 201 -38.67 -15.64 -1.61
C PHE A 201 -38.78 -15.48 -3.12
N LYS A 202 -38.38 -16.49 -3.90
CA LYS A 202 -38.46 -16.47 -5.36
C LYS A 202 -39.89 -16.45 -5.91
N ILE A 203 -40.83 -17.14 -5.27
CA ILE A 203 -42.20 -17.31 -5.79
C ILE A 203 -43.15 -16.24 -5.27
N PHE A 204 -43.15 -16.00 -3.96
CA PHE A 204 -44.19 -15.21 -3.32
C PHE A 204 -43.81 -13.75 -3.14
N GLY A 205 -42.51 -13.40 -3.09
CA GLY A 205 -41.96 -12.03 -3.21
C GLY A 205 -42.46 -10.93 -2.25
N HIS A 206 -43.57 -11.13 -1.55
CA HIS A 206 -44.19 -10.20 -0.63
C HIS A 206 -43.40 -10.26 0.69
N GLU A 207 -42.71 -9.16 1.02
CA GLU A 207 -41.83 -9.00 2.20
C GLU A 207 -40.53 -9.82 2.24
N PRO A 208 -39.57 -9.52 1.35
CA PRO A 208 -38.33 -10.30 1.22
C PRO A 208 -37.45 -10.26 2.48
N PHE A 209 -37.42 -9.13 3.19
CA PHE A 209 -36.68 -8.98 4.45
C PHE A 209 -37.30 -9.78 5.60
N SER A 210 -38.63 -9.87 5.66
CA SER A 210 -39.34 -10.70 6.63
C SER A 210 -39.03 -12.18 6.41
N LEU A 211 -39.03 -12.64 5.16
CA LEU A 211 -38.65 -14.01 4.80
C LEU A 211 -37.20 -14.32 5.16
N PHE A 212 -36.29 -13.38 4.93
CA PHE A 212 -34.88 -13.53 5.31
C PHE A 212 -34.67 -13.58 6.83
N ARG A 213 -35.34 -12.69 7.59
CA ARG A 213 -35.31 -12.70 9.06
C ARG A 213 -35.93 -13.94 9.68
N ASN A 214 -36.80 -14.62 8.92
CA ASN A 214 -37.36 -15.92 9.25
C ASN A 214 -36.58 -17.10 8.66
N SER A 215 -35.32 -16.92 8.24
CA SER A 215 -34.47 -18.01 7.75
C SER A 215 -33.56 -18.58 8.85
N PRO A 216 -33.01 -19.79 8.66
CA PRO A 216 -32.10 -20.42 9.62
C PRO A 216 -30.95 -19.54 10.11
N ILE A 217 -30.47 -18.59 9.29
CA ILE A 217 -29.40 -17.67 9.66
C ILE A 217 -29.74 -16.81 10.90
N TYR A 218 -31.03 -16.54 11.15
CA TYR A 218 -31.49 -15.82 12.33
C TYR A 218 -31.80 -16.73 13.52
N TRP A 219 -32.04 -18.01 13.24
CA TRP A 219 -32.41 -19.01 14.23
C TRP A 219 -31.20 -19.59 14.95
N ASP A 220 -30.09 -19.83 14.24
CA ASP A 220 -28.87 -20.42 14.79
C ASP A 220 -27.61 -19.64 14.34
N GLU A 221 -26.71 -19.37 15.28
CA GLU A 221 -25.46 -18.63 15.07
C GLU A 221 -24.30 -19.51 14.57
N VAL A 222 -24.38 -20.82 14.78
CA VAL A 222 -23.28 -21.80 14.56
C VAL A 222 -23.72 -22.87 13.57
N ILE A 223 -24.31 -22.45 12.46
CA ILE A 223 -24.53 -23.34 11.32
C ILE A 223 -23.18 -23.49 10.62
N VAL A 224 -22.47 -24.59 10.87
CA VAL A 224 -21.12 -24.83 10.31
C VAL A 224 -21.19 -25.07 8.80
N MET A 225 -22.22 -25.77 8.33
CA MET A 225 -22.39 -26.05 6.91
C MET A 225 -22.84 -24.79 6.14
N PRO A 226 -22.20 -24.43 5.01
CA PRO A 226 -22.62 -23.31 4.19
C PRO A 226 -24.08 -23.43 3.77
N LEU A 227 -24.90 -22.42 4.08
CA LEU A 227 -26.31 -22.43 3.72
C LEU A 227 -26.47 -22.28 2.20
N PRO A 228 -27.25 -23.15 1.54
CA PRO A 228 -27.44 -23.06 0.10
C PRO A 228 -28.13 -21.75 -0.27
N PHE A 229 -27.67 -21.13 -1.36
CA PHE A 229 -28.20 -19.89 -1.94
C PHE A 229 -28.19 -18.66 -1.03
N LEU A 230 -27.51 -18.70 0.12
CA LEU A 230 -27.44 -17.55 1.04
C LEU A 230 -26.84 -16.32 0.35
N THR A 231 -25.77 -16.50 -0.43
CA THR A 231 -25.15 -15.42 -1.23
C THR A 231 -26.17 -14.79 -2.19
N ASN A 232 -26.86 -15.60 -2.99
CA ASN A 232 -27.85 -15.12 -3.96
C ASN A 232 -29.02 -14.41 -3.26
N PHE A 233 -29.44 -14.89 -2.09
CA PHE A 233 -30.49 -14.24 -1.29
C PHE A 233 -30.03 -12.85 -0.84
N LEU A 234 -28.83 -12.73 -0.26
CA LEU A 234 -28.24 -11.46 0.17
C LEU A 234 -28.10 -10.45 -0.99
N VAL A 235 -27.55 -10.89 -2.13
CA VAL A 235 -27.42 -10.04 -3.34
C VAL A 235 -28.80 -9.55 -3.80
N SER A 236 -29.83 -10.42 -3.76
CA SER A 236 -31.19 -10.04 -4.15
C SER A 236 -31.82 -9.03 -3.19
N LEU A 237 -31.56 -9.13 -1.87
CA LEU A 237 -32.04 -8.16 -0.89
C LEU A 237 -31.46 -6.77 -1.13
N VAL A 238 -30.16 -6.68 -1.42
CA VAL A 238 -29.47 -5.43 -1.75
C VAL A 238 -30.02 -4.82 -3.03
N ASN A 239 -30.34 -5.64 -4.04
CA ASN A 239 -30.95 -5.17 -5.28
C ASN A 239 -32.38 -4.64 -5.10
N ILE A 240 -33.13 -5.14 -4.09
CA ILE A 240 -34.49 -4.65 -3.77
C ILE A 240 -34.42 -3.34 -2.96
N ASN A 241 -33.63 -3.32 -1.90
CA ASN A 241 -33.37 -2.11 -1.10
C ASN A 241 -31.91 -2.13 -0.64
N ARG A 242 -31.11 -1.22 -1.21
CA ARG A 242 -29.66 -1.18 -1.00
C ARG A 242 -29.29 -1.01 0.48
N ASN A 243 -29.90 -0.03 1.16
CA ASN A 243 -29.54 0.30 2.53
C ASN A 243 -29.97 -0.80 3.52
N GLU A 244 -31.18 -1.35 3.35
CA GLU A 244 -31.65 -2.42 4.22
C GLU A 244 -30.92 -3.74 3.93
N GLY A 245 -30.70 -4.07 2.66
CA GLY A 245 -29.94 -5.26 2.26
C GLY A 245 -28.49 -5.25 2.74
N LEU A 246 -27.80 -4.10 2.69
CA LEU A 246 -26.42 -4.00 3.18
C LEU A 246 -26.33 -4.21 4.69
N LYS A 247 -27.35 -3.79 5.47
CA LYS A 247 -27.43 -4.11 6.91
C LYS A 247 -27.55 -5.61 7.16
N GLU A 248 -28.28 -6.33 6.31
CA GLU A 248 -28.40 -7.79 6.40
C GLU A 248 -27.06 -8.47 6.04
N VAL A 249 -26.31 -7.95 5.05
CA VAL A 249 -24.94 -8.43 4.73
C VAL A 249 -23.98 -8.19 5.90
N GLU A 250 -24.03 -7.00 6.52
CA GLU A 250 -23.23 -6.64 7.70
C GLU A 250 -23.58 -7.51 8.90
N PHE A 251 -24.85 -7.79 9.11
CA PHE A 251 -25.31 -8.72 10.14
C PHE A 251 -24.69 -10.11 9.95
N VAL A 252 -24.73 -10.66 8.73
CA VAL A 252 -24.13 -11.98 8.46
C VAL A 252 -22.61 -11.95 8.58
N SER A 253 -21.92 -10.92 8.10
CA SER A 253 -20.46 -10.83 8.20
C SER A 253 -19.96 -10.68 9.65
N SER A 254 -20.63 -9.84 10.44
CA SER A 254 -20.21 -9.54 11.82
C SER A 254 -20.66 -10.60 12.82
N LYS A 255 -21.95 -10.98 12.78
CA LYS A 255 -22.59 -11.82 13.80
C LYS A 255 -22.68 -13.30 13.44
N ARG A 256 -22.31 -13.74 12.23
CA ARG A 256 -22.39 -15.15 11.80
C ARG A 256 -21.04 -15.69 11.30
N PRO A 257 -20.12 -16.09 12.21
CA PRO A 257 -18.73 -16.42 11.86
C PRO A 257 -18.60 -17.56 10.85
N THR A 258 -19.44 -18.58 10.93
CA THR A 258 -19.40 -19.75 10.03
C THR A 258 -19.92 -19.44 8.61
N GLN A 259 -20.72 -18.38 8.46
CA GLN A 259 -21.36 -17.99 7.19
C GLN A 259 -20.73 -16.72 6.58
N ARG A 260 -19.63 -16.21 7.14
CA ARG A 260 -18.90 -15.02 6.64
C ARG A 260 -18.53 -15.11 5.17
N LYS A 261 -18.16 -16.31 4.69
CA LYS A 261 -17.82 -16.53 3.27
C LYS A 261 -18.96 -16.20 2.33
N ALA A 262 -20.22 -16.48 2.73
CA ALA A 262 -21.40 -16.17 1.93
C ALA A 262 -21.65 -14.66 1.86
N ALA A 263 -21.49 -13.94 2.97
CA ALA A 263 -21.57 -12.48 3.02
C ALA A 263 -20.46 -11.81 2.21
N PHE A 264 -19.22 -12.28 2.32
CA PHE A 264 -18.10 -11.79 1.50
C PHE A 264 -18.33 -12.04 0.00
N SER A 265 -18.82 -13.22 -0.37
CA SER A 265 -19.14 -13.54 -1.77
C SER A 265 -20.26 -12.64 -2.31
N ALA A 266 -21.25 -12.32 -1.48
CA ALA A 266 -22.33 -11.37 -1.82
C ALA A 266 -21.78 -9.95 -2.00
N LEU A 267 -20.94 -9.50 -1.07
CA LEU A 267 -20.29 -8.19 -1.14
C LEU A 267 -19.45 -8.04 -2.42
N LEU A 268 -18.63 -9.04 -2.72
CA LEU A 268 -17.84 -9.10 -3.95
C LEU A 268 -18.74 -9.04 -5.19
N GLU A 269 -19.86 -9.75 -5.19
CA GLU A 269 -20.79 -9.72 -6.33
C GLU A 269 -21.48 -8.38 -6.50
N ILE A 270 -21.91 -7.74 -5.41
CA ILE A 270 -22.52 -6.40 -5.42
C ILE A 270 -21.52 -5.36 -5.93
N THR A 271 -20.29 -5.35 -5.39
CA THR A 271 -19.23 -4.43 -5.83
C THR A 271 -18.95 -4.60 -7.33
N ILE A 272 -18.85 -5.84 -7.82
CA ILE A 272 -18.61 -6.11 -9.24
C ILE A 272 -19.79 -5.69 -10.11
N GLN A 273 -21.03 -5.90 -9.64
CA GLN A 273 -22.24 -5.43 -10.33
C GLN A 273 -22.28 -3.91 -10.44
N ASP A 274 -21.93 -3.18 -9.38
CA ASP A 274 -21.89 -1.71 -9.40
C ASP A 274 -20.81 -1.20 -10.37
N LEU A 275 -19.58 -1.71 -10.24
CA LEU A 275 -18.46 -1.26 -11.08
C LEU A 275 -18.61 -1.64 -12.56
N SER A 276 -19.26 -2.79 -12.84
CA SER A 276 -19.50 -3.26 -14.21
C SER A 276 -20.57 -2.47 -14.96
N ARG A 277 -21.35 -1.62 -14.27
CA ARG A 277 -22.38 -0.78 -14.89
C ARG A 277 -21.81 0.48 -15.53
N PHE A 278 -20.62 0.91 -15.11
CA PHE A 278 -20.01 2.13 -15.62
C PHE A 278 -19.63 1.99 -17.09
N LYS A 279 -19.99 3.02 -17.86
CA LYS A 279 -19.79 3.12 -19.31
C LYS A 279 -18.94 4.33 -19.70
N THR A 280 -18.78 5.32 -18.81
CA THR A 280 -18.02 6.53 -19.11
C THR A 280 -16.94 6.81 -18.05
N ILE A 281 -15.99 7.70 -18.36
CA ILE A 281 -14.89 8.06 -17.45
C ILE A 281 -15.41 8.88 -16.27
N GLU A 282 -16.47 9.67 -16.46
CA GLU A 282 -17.16 10.41 -15.40
C GLU A 282 -17.68 9.48 -14.31
N GLU A 283 -18.30 8.36 -14.69
CA GLU A 283 -18.79 7.35 -13.74
C GLU A 283 -17.63 6.65 -13.01
N ILE A 284 -16.49 6.44 -13.69
CA ILE A 284 -15.26 5.92 -13.06
C ILE A 284 -14.68 6.92 -12.05
N ALA A 285 -14.77 8.23 -12.31
CA ALA A 285 -14.35 9.27 -11.37
C ALA A 285 -15.24 9.33 -10.10
N GLU A 286 -16.45 8.77 -10.14
CA GLU A 286 -17.39 8.71 -9.02
C GLU A 286 -17.35 7.39 -8.22
N VAL A 287 -16.40 6.49 -8.51
CA VAL A 287 -16.28 5.18 -7.83
C VAL A 287 -16.18 5.33 -6.31
N SER A 288 -15.41 6.30 -5.82
CA SER A 288 -15.24 6.55 -4.39
C SER A 288 -16.56 6.82 -3.66
N ASN A 289 -17.49 7.53 -4.29
CA ASN A 289 -18.82 7.80 -3.74
C ASN A 289 -19.66 6.50 -3.71
N ASN A 290 -19.61 5.73 -4.80
CA ASN A 290 -20.39 4.49 -4.95
C ASN A 290 -19.91 3.35 -4.05
N LEU A 291 -18.62 3.31 -3.71
CA LEU A 291 -18.00 2.30 -2.84
C LEU A 291 -17.91 2.71 -1.36
N SER A 292 -18.46 3.86 -0.98
CA SER A 292 -18.46 4.36 0.40
C SER A 292 -18.95 3.34 1.44
N PHE A 293 -19.90 2.47 1.07
CA PHE A 293 -20.42 1.40 1.93
C PHE A 293 -19.39 0.33 2.33
N ILE A 294 -18.32 0.14 1.53
CA ILE A 294 -17.25 -0.84 1.83
C ILE A 294 -16.53 -0.48 3.14
N SER A 295 -16.51 0.81 3.51
CA SER A 295 -15.92 1.28 4.77
C SER A 295 -16.47 0.56 6.01
N ALA A 296 -17.77 0.22 6.02
CA ALA A 296 -18.42 -0.51 7.10
C ALA A 296 -17.93 -1.96 7.24
N PHE A 297 -17.28 -2.52 6.21
CA PHE A 297 -16.87 -3.92 6.16
C PHE A 297 -15.36 -4.13 6.33
N ARG A 298 -14.54 -3.07 6.47
CA ARG A 298 -13.06 -3.14 6.42
C ARG A 298 -12.44 -4.22 7.32
N SER A 299 -12.97 -4.42 8.52
CA SER A 299 -12.47 -5.43 9.48
C SER A 299 -12.72 -6.89 9.05
N SER A 300 -13.58 -7.10 8.05
CA SER A 300 -14.04 -8.42 7.60
C SER A 300 -13.62 -8.76 6.16
N LEU A 301 -12.89 -7.86 5.49
CA LEU A 301 -12.41 -8.06 4.11
C LEU A 301 -11.10 -8.85 4.08
N SER A 302 -10.86 -9.58 3.00
CA SER A 302 -9.54 -10.17 2.76
C SER A 302 -8.55 -9.10 2.30
N GLU A 303 -7.25 -9.35 2.48
CA GLU A 303 -6.20 -8.42 2.03
C GLU A 303 -6.26 -8.23 0.51
N GLU A 304 -6.55 -9.28 -0.25
CA GLU A 304 -6.62 -9.22 -1.72
C GLU A 304 -7.76 -8.32 -2.20
N PHE A 305 -8.94 -8.41 -1.57
CA PHE A 305 -10.07 -7.55 -1.88
C PHE A 305 -9.78 -6.10 -1.49
N SER A 306 -9.18 -5.88 -0.33
CA SER A 306 -8.84 -4.53 0.16
C SER A 306 -7.82 -3.86 -0.75
N SER A 307 -6.82 -4.60 -1.22
CA SER A 307 -5.85 -4.08 -2.20
C SER A 307 -6.51 -3.78 -3.55
N ALA A 308 -7.45 -4.61 -4.02
CA ALA A 308 -8.15 -4.36 -5.28
C ALA A 308 -9.00 -3.08 -5.21
N VAL A 309 -9.73 -2.87 -4.10
CA VAL A 309 -10.52 -1.65 -3.88
C VAL A 309 -9.64 -0.41 -3.80
N ARG A 310 -8.51 -0.46 -3.09
CA ARG A 310 -7.59 0.69 -3.01
C ARG A 310 -7.06 1.10 -4.38
N ASN A 311 -6.62 0.14 -5.19
CA ASN A 311 -6.12 0.44 -6.55
C ASN A 311 -7.24 1.03 -7.43
N ILE A 312 -8.48 0.59 -7.25
CA ILE A 312 -9.65 1.13 -7.95
C ILE A 312 -9.97 2.57 -7.49
N GLU A 313 -9.83 2.86 -6.20
CA GLU A 313 -9.95 4.22 -5.67
C GLU A 313 -8.85 5.14 -6.23
N GLU A 314 -7.61 4.66 -6.38
CA GLU A 314 -6.52 5.39 -7.04
C GLU A 314 -6.86 5.71 -8.50
N ILE A 315 -7.32 4.72 -9.28
CA ILE A 315 -7.77 4.91 -10.67
C ILE A 315 -8.91 5.93 -10.77
N SER A 316 -9.80 5.98 -9.78
CA SER A 316 -10.89 6.97 -9.72
C SER A 316 -10.35 8.41 -9.59
N ILE A 317 -9.27 8.60 -8.83
CA ILE A 317 -8.60 9.91 -8.67
C ILE A 317 -7.94 10.34 -9.98
N ASP A 318 -7.31 9.41 -10.70
CA ASP A 318 -6.69 9.69 -12.00
C ASP A 318 -7.75 10.02 -13.06
N ALA A 319 -8.89 9.31 -13.06
CA ALA A 319 -10.02 9.61 -13.91
C ALA A 319 -10.58 11.02 -13.63
N LYS A 320 -10.66 11.41 -12.36
CA LYS A 320 -11.04 12.78 -11.97
C LYS A 320 -10.02 13.82 -12.45
N SER A 321 -8.73 13.52 -12.34
CA SER A 321 -7.65 14.39 -12.83
C SER A 321 -7.71 14.62 -14.34
N TYR A 322 -8.15 13.62 -15.12
CA TYR A 322 -8.45 13.79 -16.55
C TYR A 322 -9.61 14.77 -16.78
N LEU A 323 -10.71 14.65 -16.04
CA LEU A 323 -11.89 15.52 -16.19
C LEU A 323 -11.61 16.97 -15.79
N ASP A 324 -10.81 17.17 -14.73
CA ASP A 324 -10.44 18.49 -14.22
C ASP A 324 -9.34 19.17 -15.06
N SER A 325 -8.67 18.43 -15.95
CA SER A 325 -7.60 18.98 -16.79
C SER A 325 -8.13 19.93 -17.85
N THR A 326 -7.54 21.12 -17.95
CA THR A 326 -7.93 22.14 -18.94
C THR A 326 -7.13 22.06 -20.25
N SER A 327 -5.84 21.71 -20.18
CA SER A 327 -4.96 21.57 -21.36
C SER A 327 -5.13 20.21 -22.03
N ASP A 328 -5.15 20.22 -23.37
CA ASP A 328 -5.24 19.01 -24.20
C ASP A 328 -4.04 18.07 -23.99
N TYR A 329 -2.83 18.60 -23.76
CA TYR A 329 -1.66 17.81 -23.40
C TYR A 329 -1.85 17.07 -22.08
N ASN A 330 -2.34 17.77 -21.05
CA ASN A 330 -2.58 17.17 -19.73
C ASN A 330 -3.71 16.12 -19.79
N LYS A 331 -4.75 16.36 -20.60
CA LYS A 331 -5.80 15.37 -20.85
C LYS A 331 -5.24 14.08 -21.45
N LEU A 332 -4.44 14.19 -22.52
CA LEU A 332 -3.85 13.02 -23.18
C LEU A 332 -2.84 12.30 -22.27
N LYS A 333 -2.03 13.07 -21.52
CA LYS A 333 -1.11 12.52 -20.52
C LYS A 333 -1.88 11.72 -19.45
N ASN A 334 -2.93 12.30 -18.87
CA ASN A 334 -3.70 11.66 -17.82
C ASN A 334 -4.48 10.44 -18.33
N LEU A 335 -4.99 10.46 -19.57
CA LEU A 335 -5.58 9.27 -20.19
C LEU A 335 -4.59 8.12 -20.35
N ASN A 336 -3.35 8.41 -20.74
CA ASN A 336 -2.31 7.39 -20.88
C ASN A 336 -1.92 6.81 -19.51
N VAL A 337 -1.73 7.68 -18.50
CA VAL A 337 -1.47 7.24 -17.11
C VAL A 337 -2.60 6.33 -16.60
N LEU A 338 -3.85 6.75 -16.80
CA LEU A 338 -5.03 5.98 -16.42
C LEU A 338 -5.08 4.59 -17.09
N ALA A 339 -4.73 4.53 -18.38
CA ALA A 339 -4.66 3.27 -19.12
C ALA A 339 -3.54 2.36 -18.58
N ASP A 340 -2.38 2.91 -18.27
CA ASP A 340 -1.24 2.18 -17.71
C ASP A 340 -1.56 1.63 -16.31
N ASP A 341 -2.22 2.41 -15.46
CA ASP A 341 -2.56 1.99 -14.10
C ASP A 341 -3.64 0.90 -14.08
N ILE A 342 -4.61 0.96 -15.01
CA ILE A 342 -5.56 -0.14 -15.21
C ILE A 342 -4.87 -1.39 -15.76
N ASP A 343 -3.88 -1.26 -16.64
CA ASP A 343 -3.11 -2.41 -17.14
C ASP A 343 -2.25 -3.05 -16.03
N LYS A 344 -1.63 -2.24 -15.15
CA LYS A 344 -0.94 -2.71 -13.94
C LYS A 344 -1.91 -3.43 -13.00
N LEU A 345 -3.09 -2.87 -12.77
CA LEU A 345 -4.13 -3.52 -11.96
C LEU A 345 -4.51 -4.87 -12.57
N LYS A 346 -4.74 -4.92 -13.89
CA LYS A 346 -5.07 -6.14 -14.63
C LYS A 346 -4.01 -7.23 -14.42
N LYS A 347 -2.72 -6.89 -14.56
CA LYS A 347 -1.58 -7.80 -14.34
C LYS A 347 -1.54 -8.34 -12.91
N THR A 348 -1.75 -7.45 -11.93
CA THR A 348 -1.80 -7.82 -10.52
C THR A 348 -2.95 -8.79 -10.23
N LEU A 349 -4.12 -8.55 -10.82
CA LEU A 349 -5.31 -9.39 -10.64
C LEU A 349 -5.19 -10.77 -11.28
N ILE A 350 -4.39 -10.94 -12.34
CA ILE A 350 -4.08 -12.26 -12.92
C ILE A 350 -3.27 -13.11 -11.92
N ALA A 351 -2.35 -12.50 -11.18
CA ALA A 351 -1.55 -13.19 -10.17
C ALA A 351 -2.35 -13.57 -8.93
N THR A 352 -3.40 -12.82 -8.60
CA THR A 352 -4.29 -13.07 -7.47
C THR A 352 -5.17 -14.30 -7.71
N LYS A 353 -4.91 -15.40 -6.98
CA LYS A 353 -5.73 -16.61 -7.05
C LYS A 353 -7.10 -16.40 -6.38
N GLY A 354 -8.15 -16.98 -6.97
CA GLY A 354 -9.49 -17.04 -6.37
C GLY A 354 -10.51 -16.07 -6.96
N PRO A 355 -11.67 -15.92 -6.32
CA PRO A 355 -12.82 -15.24 -6.92
C PRO A 355 -12.65 -13.72 -7.07
N VAL A 356 -11.79 -13.12 -6.26
CA VAL A 356 -11.49 -11.68 -6.30
C VAL A 356 -10.75 -11.35 -7.61
N GLY A 357 -9.66 -12.06 -7.92
CA GLY A 357 -8.84 -11.82 -9.10
C GLY A 357 -9.65 -11.86 -10.40
N TYR A 358 -10.36 -12.97 -10.66
CA TYR A 358 -11.09 -13.12 -11.93
C TYR A 358 -12.23 -12.12 -12.10
N LYS A 359 -12.99 -11.80 -11.02
CA LYS A 359 -14.13 -10.89 -11.13
C LYS A 359 -13.65 -9.45 -11.36
N PHE A 360 -12.69 -8.97 -10.58
CA PHE A 360 -12.15 -7.61 -10.76
C PHE A 360 -11.40 -7.47 -12.08
N HIS A 361 -10.77 -8.54 -12.58
CA HIS A 361 -10.14 -8.55 -13.89
C HIS A 361 -11.14 -8.18 -15.01
N SER A 362 -12.35 -8.74 -14.95
CA SER A 362 -13.40 -8.43 -15.94
C SER A 362 -13.85 -6.97 -15.91
N VAL A 363 -13.79 -6.31 -14.75
CA VAL A 363 -14.07 -4.87 -14.61
C VAL A 363 -12.93 -4.06 -15.22
N ALA A 364 -11.68 -4.39 -14.87
CA ALA A 364 -10.50 -3.73 -15.40
C ALA A 364 -10.41 -3.81 -16.93
N GLU A 365 -10.77 -4.95 -17.53
CA GLU A 365 -10.82 -5.08 -18.99
C GLU A 365 -11.84 -4.15 -19.65
N LYS A 366 -13.04 -4.05 -19.07
CA LYS A 366 -14.08 -3.13 -19.58
C LYS A 366 -13.64 -1.67 -19.47
N TRP A 367 -13.08 -1.27 -18.33
CA TRP A 367 -12.62 0.11 -18.14
C TRP A 367 -11.46 0.47 -19.07
N LEU A 368 -10.52 -0.46 -19.28
CA LEU A 368 -9.45 -0.28 -20.25
C LEU A 368 -10.00 -0.07 -21.67
N GLN A 369 -11.07 -0.78 -22.03
CA GLN A 369 -11.74 -0.57 -23.31
C GLN A 369 -12.36 0.83 -23.41
N ILE A 370 -13.09 1.28 -22.38
CA ILE A 370 -13.69 2.63 -22.33
C ILE A 370 -12.62 3.71 -22.53
N ILE A 371 -11.47 3.58 -21.84
CA ILE A 371 -10.39 4.58 -21.93
C ILE A 371 -9.69 4.54 -23.28
N LYS A 372 -9.49 3.35 -23.86
CA LYS A 372 -8.94 3.23 -25.22
C LYS A 372 -9.87 3.85 -26.26
N GLU A 373 -11.18 3.64 -26.13
CA GLU A 373 -12.18 4.28 -27.00
C GLU A 373 -12.15 5.80 -26.87
N GLU A 374 -12.08 6.32 -25.64
CA GLU A 374 -11.98 7.76 -25.40
C GLU A 374 -10.65 8.35 -25.91
N ASN A 375 -9.53 7.65 -25.73
CA ASN A 375 -8.23 8.07 -26.27
C ASN A 375 -8.26 8.10 -27.81
N ASN A 376 -8.82 7.07 -28.44
CA ASN A 376 -8.99 7.02 -29.90
C ASN A 376 -9.92 8.15 -30.40
N LYS A 377 -11.00 8.42 -29.67
CA LYS A 377 -11.92 9.53 -29.98
C LYS A 377 -11.22 10.88 -29.82
N PHE A 378 -10.43 11.07 -28.77
CA PHE A 378 -9.62 12.27 -28.54
C PHE A 378 -8.60 12.46 -29.67
N ILE A 379 -7.89 11.41 -30.08
CA ILE A 379 -6.93 11.42 -31.19
C ILE A 379 -7.62 11.72 -32.53
N CYS A 380 -8.78 11.10 -32.80
CA CYS A 380 -9.52 11.27 -34.06
C CYS A 380 -10.17 12.65 -34.18
N LEU A 381 -10.80 13.17 -33.11
CA LEU A 381 -11.35 14.54 -33.08
C LEU A 381 -10.27 15.60 -33.26
N LYS A 382 -9.03 15.30 -32.85
CA LYS A 382 -7.91 16.24 -32.86
C LYS A 382 -6.95 16.07 -34.04
N LYS A 383 -7.17 15.11 -34.95
CA LYS A 383 -6.40 15.05 -36.21
C LYS A 383 -6.61 16.30 -37.08
N ASP A 384 -7.76 16.96 -36.94
CA ASP A 384 -8.11 18.19 -37.66
C ASP A 384 -7.84 19.49 -36.87
N THR A 385 -7.34 19.42 -35.62
CA THR A 385 -7.02 20.59 -34.80
C THR A 385 -5.54 20.60 -34.41
N PHE A 386 -4.96 21.79 -34.29
CA PHE A 386 -3.57 21.99 -33.90
C PHE A 386 -3.26 21.18 -32.62
N GLN A 387 -2.31 20.25 -32.68
CA GLN A 387 -1.81 19.60 -31.46
C GLN A 387 -0.68 20.44 -30.87
N GLU A 388 -0.80 20.79 -29.60
CA GLU A 388 0.19 21.58 -28.88
C GLU A 388 1.57 20.90 -28.88
N ILE A 389 2.62 21.69 -29.03
CA ILE A 389 4.00 21.25 -28.81
C ILE A 389 4.16 21.01 -27.32
N SER A 390 4.56 19.79 -26.94
CA SER A 390 4.96 19.50 -25.57
C SER A 390 6.19 20.34 -25.22
N ASN A 391 6.12 21.17 -24.17
CA ASN A 391 7.23 22.02 -23.74
C ASN A 391 8.17 21.23 -22.81
N PRO A 392 9.40 20.87 -23.27
CA PRO A 392 10.31 20.06 -22.48
C PRO A 392 11.26 20.90 -21.62
N TYR A 393 11.36 22.21 -21.88
CA TYR A 393 12.37 23.06 -21.27
C TYR A 393 12.07 23.33 -19.80
N ILE A 394 13.10 23.27 -18.96
CA ILE A 394 13.00 23.48 -17.52
C ILE A 394 14.03 24.55 -17.14
N PHE A 395 13.56 25.70 -16.66
CA PHE A 395 14.43 26.73 -16.10
C PHE A 395 14.06 27.00 -14.65
N GLY A 396 15.08 27.12 -13.79
CA GLY A 396 14.93 27.39 -12.35
C GLY A 396 15.28 26.20 -11.47
N ASN A 397 14.86 25.00 -11.86
CA ASN A 397 15.18 23.75 -11.17
C ASN A 397 16.36 23.02 -11.83
N PRO A 398 17.15 22.24 -11.08
CA PRO A 398 18.14 21.33 -11.66
C PRO A 398 17.48 20.27 -12.54
N VAL A 399 18.12 19.93 -13.65
CA VAL A 399 17.67 18.85 -14.56
C VAL A 399 17.96 17.51 -13.90
N ARG A 400 16.97 16.62 -13.84
CA ARG A 400 17.07 15.29 -13.20
C ARG A 400 17.15 14.18 -14.25
N PRO A 401 17.70 13.00 -13.91
CA PRO A 401 17.76 11.84 -14.81
C PRO A 401 16.40 11.33 -15.29
N GLU A 402 15.34 11.56 -14.51
CA GLU A 402 13.96 11.15 -14.82
C GLU A 402 13.28 12.08 -15.84
N ASP A 403 13.81 13.30 -16.01
CA ASP A 403 13.32 14.23 -17.01
C ASP A 403 13.71 13.68 -18.39
N LYS A 404 12.72 13.45 -19.26
CA LYS A 404 12.84 12.77 -20.58
C LYS A 404 14.20 13.02 -21.26
N SER A 405 14.79 11.93 -21.74
CA SER A 405 16.20 11.85 -22.17
C SER A 405 16.57 12.84 -23.27
N ARG A 406 17.19 13.97 -22.87
CA ARG A 406 18.18 14.82 -23.59
C ARG A 406 18.29 16.23 -23.02
N LEU A 407 17.56 16.61 -21.97
CA LEU A 407 17.70 17.95 -21.35
C LEU A 407 19.06 18.20 -20.68
N PHE A 408 19.75 17.16 -20.21
CA PHE A 408 21.13 17.26 -19.75
C PHE A 408 22.11 17.06 -20.91
N VAL A 409 22.50 18.16 -21.57
CA VAL A 409 23.40 18.16 -22.73
C VAL A 409 24.81 18.62 -22.36
N GLY A 410 25.79 18.08 -23.06
CA GLY A 410 27.20 18.43 -22.91
C GLY A 410 27.79 17.86 -21.62
N ARG A 411 28.78 18.57 -21.07
CA ARG A 411 29.44 18.29 -19.77
C ARG A 411 30.20 16.96 -19.68
N LYS A 412 30.38 16.27 -20.81
CA LYS A 412 31.18 15.04 -20.89
C LYS A 412 32.65 15.29 -20.55
N ASP A 413 33.16 16.48 -20.89
CA ASP A 413 34.48 16.98 -20.50
C ASP A 413 34.62 17.05 -18.97
N ILE A 414 33.65 17.66 -18.28
CA ILE A 414 33.63 17.79 -16.82
C ILE A 414 33.50 16.44 -16.14
N ILE A 415 32.62 15.58 -16.63
CA ILE A 415 32.44 14.22 -16.11
C ILE A 415 33.73 13.41 -16.28
N ARG A 416 34.36 13.44 -17.45
CA ARG A 416 35.64 12.77 -17.69
C ARG A 416 36.74 13.32 -16.79
N GLU A 417 36.77 14.62 -16.54
CA GLU A 417 37.73 15.22 -15.62
C GLU A 417 37.51 14.66 -14.21
N ILE A 418 36.27 14.64 -13.71
CA ILE A 418 35.94 14.03 -12.41
C ILE A 418 36.41 12.56 -12.39
N GLU A 419 36.02 11.74 -13.37
CA GLU A 419 36.41 10.33 -13.47
C GLU A 419 37.92 10.11 -13.50
N SER A 420 38.66 10.95 -14.23
CA SER A 420 40.12 10.85 -14.32
C SER A 420 40.79 11.08 -12.95
N ASN A 421 40.25 11.98 -12.14
CA ASN A 421 40.73 12.24 -10.79
C ASN A 421 40.31 11.13 -9.81
N LEU A 422 39.14 10.50 -10.01
CA LEU A 422 38.70 9.36 -9.20
C LEU A 422 39.50 8.08 -9.47
N SER A 423 40.02 7.93 -10.69
CA SER A 423 40.78 6.75 -11.12
C SER A 423 42.21 6.70 -10.57
N ASN A 424 42.75 7.84 -10.12
CA ASN A 424 44.11 7.89 -9.57
C ASN A 424 44.12 7.44 -8.10
N ILE A 425 44.44 6.15 -7.88
CA ILE A 425 44.40 5.52 -6.55
C ILE A 425 45.42 6.14 -5.58
N SER A 426 46.55 6.64 -6.08
CA SER A 426 47.66 7.15 -5.26
C SER A 426 47.46 8.59 -4.77
N GLN A 427 46.62 9.37 -5.45
CA GLN A 427 46.28 10.75 -5.06
C GLN A 427 44.80 10.98 -5.37
N LYS A 428 43.97 10.99 -4.33
CA LYS A 428 42.55 11.31 -4.42
C LYS A 428 42.35 12.75 -3.96
N PRO A 429 42.47 13.74 -4.85
CA PRO A 429 42.29 15.13 -4.45
C PRO A 429 40.84 15.38 -4.05
N THR A 430 40.63 16.32 -3.14
CA THR A 430 39.33 16.96 -3.02
C THR A 430 39.02 17.69 -4.31
N LEU A 431 37.80 17.59 -4.82
CA LEU A 431 37.39 18.27 -6.03
C LEU A 431 36.58 19.50 -5.67
N PHE A 432 36.84 20.63 -6.35
CA PHE A 432 36.06 21.84 -6.20
C PHE A 432 35.41 22.22 -7.52
N LEU A 433 34.12 21.94 -7.67
CA LEU A 433 33.34 22.30 -8.85
C LEU A 433 32.87 23.76 -8.73
N TYR A 434 33.64 24.66 -9.31
CA TYR A 434 33.35 26.08 -9.32
C TYR A 434 32.56 26.46 -10.58
N GLY A 435 31.48 27.23 -10.42
CA GLY A 435 30.78 27.81 -11.55
C GLY A 435 29.76 28.83 -11.11
N ARG A 436 29.52 29.86 -11.91
CA ARG A 436 28.58 30.94 -11.55
C ARG A 436 27.15 30.40 -11.34
N ARG A 437 26.27 31.23 -10.77
CA ARG A 437 24.88 30.82 -10.55
C ARG A 437 24.22 30.48 -11.91
N ARG A 438 23.40 29.43 -11.93
CA ARG A 438 22.62 29.00 -13.13
C ARG A 438 23.42 28.41 -14.30
N VAL A 439 24.67 28.00 -14.11
CA VAL A 439 25.47 27.28 -15.16
C VAL A 439 25.27 25.74 -15.17
N GLY A 440 24.43 25.21 -14.26
CA GLY A 440 24.07 23.80 -14.22
C GLY A 440 24.89 22.91 -13.28
N LYS A 441 25.54 23.47 -12.25
CA LYS A 441 26.31 22.71 -11.24
C LYS A 441 25.49 21.59 -10.61
N SER A 442 24.35 21.92 -10.01
CA SER A 442 23.44 20.96 -9.38
C SER A 442 22.97 19.89 -10.37
N SER A 443 22.67 20.27 -11.62
CA SER A 443 22.32 19.31 -12.67
C SER A 443 23.47 18.33 -12.95
N VAL A 444 24.73 18.80 -12.99
CA VAL A 444 25.89 17.92 -13.17
C VAL A 444 26.00 16.92 -12.00
N LEU A 445 25.88 17.39 -10.75
CA LEU A 445 25.99 16.51 -9.58
C LEU A 445 24.88 15.47 -9.50
N ILE A 446 23.63 15.85 -9.80
CA ILE A 446 22.48 14.95 -9.74
C ILE A 446 22.52 13.90 -10.86
N ASN A 447 23.02 14.24 -12.04
CA ASN A 447 23.15 13.29 -13.16
C ASN A 447 24.43 12.45 -13.11
N LEU A 448 25.40 12.84 -12.28
CA LEU A 448 26.69 12.15 -12.14
C LEU A 448 26.58 10.63 -11.88
N PRO A 449 25.68 10.12 -11.01
CA PRO A 449 25.59 8.68 -10.73
C PRO A 449 25.33 7.81 -11.98
N GLY A 450 24.56 8.34 -12.94
CA GLY A 450 24.23 7.66 -14.20
C GLY A 450 25.38 7.64 -15.22
N HIS A 451 26.38 8.51 -15.03
CA HIS A 451 27.55 8.60 -15.91
C HIS A 451 28.80 7.94 -15.34
N LEU A 452 28.89 7.78 -14.01
CA LEU A 452 30.00 7.10 -13.37
C LEU A 452 29.89 5.57 -13.48
N GLY A 453 31.04 4.90 -13.60
CA GLY A 453 31.15 3.44 -13.55
C GLY A 453 30.60 2.81 -12.26
N LYS A 454 30.29 1.51 -12.31
CA LYS A 454 29.67 0.74 -11.19
C LYS A 454 30.50 0.74 -9.91
N GLN A 455 31.81 0.93 -10.03
CA GLN A 455 32.75 1.02 -8.91
C GLN A 455 32.60 2.32 -8.08
N TYR A 456 31.80 3.28 -8.54
CA TYR A 456 31.57 4.55 -7.86
C TYR A 456 30.12 4.66 -7.35
N ALA A 457 29.98 4.95 -6.05
CA ALA A 457 28.73 5.39 -5.45
C ALA A 457 28.79 6.91 -5.23
N SER A 458 27.78 7.65 -5.64
CA SER A 458 27.75 9.12 -5.53
C SER A 458 26.71 9.53 -4.49
N ALA A 459 27.18 10.02 -3.34
CA ALA A 459 26.36 10.49 -2.24
C ALA A 459 26.13 12.00 -2.37
N TYR A 460 24.93 12.39 -2.79
CA TYR A 460 24.56 13.79 -2.99
C TYR A 460 24.00 14.44 -1.71
N ILE A 461 24.58 15.57 -1.32
CA ILE A 461 24.18 16.36 -0.15
C ILE A 461 23.89 17.79 -0.62
N ASP A 462 22.62 18.17 -0.55
CA ASP A 462 22.19 19.55 -0.78
C ASP A 462 22.39 20.36 0.50
N CYS A 463 23.37 21.27 0.52
CA CYS A 463 23.58 22.12 1.69
C CYS A 463 22.53 23.23 1.81
N GLN A 464 21.65 23.47 0.83
CA GLN A 464 20.52 24.38 1.03
C GLN A 464 19.45 23.78 1.95
N ASP A 465 19.32 22.45 1.96
CA ASP A 465 18.41 21.74 2.86
C ASP A 465 18.77 22.03 4.33
N ALA A 466 17.83 22.68 5.03
CA ALA A 466 18.02 23.07 6.42
C ALA A 466 18.29 21.86 7.32
N ARG A 467 17.73 20.68 7.00
CA ARG A 467 17.88 19.44 7.79
C ARG A 467 19.34 19.07 7.98
N ALA A 468 20.18 19.26 6.97
CA ALA A 468 21.60 18.92 7.06
C ALA A 468 22.41 19.90 7.92
N ARG A 469 21.84 21.05 8.30
CA ARG A 469 22.55 22.18 8.92
C ARG A 469 22.00 22.65 10.27
N GLU A 470 20.99 21.97 10.81
CA GLU A 470 20.40 22.29 12.11
C GLU A 470 21.37 22.10 13.28
N SER A 471 22.21 21.05 13.19
CA SER A 471 23.17 20.71 14.24
C SER A 471 24.26 19.77 13.69
N PRO A 472 25.39 19.60 14.40
CA PRO A 472 26.38 18.59 14.06
C PRO A 472 25.81 17.16 13.97
N ALA A 473 24.80 16.84 14.78
CA ALA A 473 24.12 15.54 14.73
C ALA A 473 23.31 15.39 13.42
N SER A 474 22.58 16.43 13.03
CA SER A 474 21.81 16.43 11.78
C SER A 474 22.71 16.37 10.54
N PHE A 475 23.87 17.01 10.59
CA PHE A 475 24.91 16.89 9.55
C PHE A 475 25.42 15.44 9.43
N CYS A 476 25.85 14.82 10.54
CA CYS A 476 26.37 13.44 10.53
C CYS A 476 25.32 12.42 10.08
N TYR A 477 24.07 12.59 10.50
CA TYR A 477 22.95 11.78 10.04
C TYR A 477 22.70 11.94 8.54
N SER A 478 22.66 13.19 8.04
CA SER A 478 22.42 13.46 6.62
C SER A 478 23.52 12.89 5.73
N LEU A 479 24.78 13.01 6.17
CA LEU A 479 25.94 12.42 5.50
C LEU A 479 25.85 10.89 5.46
N SER A 480 25.65 10.24 6.61
CA SER A 480 25.57 8.77 6.68
C SER A 480 24.38 8.21 5.90
N ARG A 481 23.23 8.88 5.94
CA ARG A 481 22.03 8.51 5.18
C ARG A 481 22.24 8.64 3.67
N SER A 482 22.87 9.73 3.21
CA SER A 482 23.11 9.96 1.77
C SER A 482 24.07 8.89 1.21
N ILE A 483 25.10 8.54 1.97
CA ILE A 483 26.02 7.45 1.62
C ILE A 483 25.29 6.10 1.63
N TYR A 484 24.50 5.79 2.66
CA TYR A 484 23.72 4.55 2.74
C TYR A 484 22.80 4.37 1.52
N ASN A 485 22.05 5.43 1.14
CA ASN A 485 21.19 5.40 -0.04
C ASN A 485 22.00 5.16 -1.32
N SER A 486 23.12 5.88 -1.51
CA SER A 486 23.97 5.74 -2.69
C SER A 486 24.59 4.33 -2.85
N LEU A 487 24.83 3.64 -1.74
CA LEU A 487 25.28 2.25 -1.74
C LEU A 487 24.13 1.28 -2.06
N GLY A 488 22.93 1.56 -1.53
CA GLY A 488 21.71 0.84 -1.87
C GLY A 488 21.40 0.86 -3.37
N ASP A 489 21.56 2.02 -4.01
CA ASP A 489 21.39 2.19 -5.47
C ASP A 489 22.38 1.34 -6.29
N ARG A 490 23.52 0.98 -5.69
CA ARG A 490 24.53 0.08 -6.26
C ARG A 490 24.37 -1.37 -5.79
N SER A 491 23.28 -1.70 -5.10
CA SER A 491 23.00 -3.02 -4.52
C SER A 491 24.04 -3.49 -3.48
N VAL A 492 24.69 -2.55 -2.80
CA VAL A 492 25.66 -2.84 -1.73
C VAL A 492 24.96 -2.77 -0.38
N SER A 493 24.94 -3.89 0.34
CA SER A 493 24.37 -3.95 1.69
C SER A 493 25.27 -3.21 2.68
N SER A 494 24.71 -2.22 3.36
CA SER A 494 25.38 -1.49 4.45
C SER A 494 24.43 -1.24 5.62
N LYS A 495 24.98 -0.87 6.77
CA LYS A 495 24.20 -0.65 7.99
C LYS A 495 23.60 0.76 7.98
N HIS A 496 22.26 0.85 8.04
CA HIS A 496 21.56 2.12 8.26
C HIS A 496 21.60 2.52 9.73
N LEU A 497 21.97 3.78 10.01
CA LEU A 497 21.93 4.34 11.36
C LEU A 497 20.72 5.29 11.52
N PRO A 498 19.86 5.07 12.53
CA PRO A 498 18.76 6.00 12.81
C PRO A 498 19.29 7.30 13.45
N PHE A 499 18.54 8.40 13.31
CA PHE A 499 18.94 9.74 13.75
C PHE A 499 19.29 9.80 15.24
N GLU A 500 18.57 9.05 16.06
CA GLU A 500 18.77 8.95 17.52
C GLU A 500 20.20 8.54 17.88
N SER A 501 20.86 7.78 17.00
CA SER A 501 22.26 7.35 17.20
C SER A 501 23.23 8.54 17.25
N PHE A 502 22.91 9.64 16.57
CA PHE A 502 23.80 10.81 16.46
C PHE A 502 23.56 11.87 17.55
N GLN A 503 22.55 11.69 18.42
CA GLN A 503 22.24 12.68 19.46
C GLN A 503 23.37 12.86 20.49
N LYS A 504 24.11 11.78 20.77
CA LYS A 504 25.25 11.81 21.70
C LYS A 504 26.53 11.53 20.93
N ASN A 505 27.49 12.46 21.03
CA ASN A 505 28.81 12.34 20.40
C ASN A 505 28.74 12.00 18.89
N PRO A 506 28.07 12.85 18.07
CA PRO A 506 27.77 12.55 16.67
C PRO A 506 28.99 12.16 15.83
N PHE A 507 30.11 12.87 16.02
CA PHE A 507 31.34 12.61 15.28
C PHE A 507 32.00 11.26 15.64
N THR A 508 31.91 10.83 16.89
CA THR A 508 32.41 9.52 17.32
C THR A 508 31.60 8.39 16.67
N VAL A 509 30.27 8.54 16.64
CA VAL A 509 29.36 7.57 16.02
C VAL A 509 29.60 7.50 14.51
N LEU A 510 29.73 8.66 13.85
CA LEU A 510 30.06 8.75 12.43
C LEU A 510 31.40 8.08 12.12
N GLY A 511 32.43 8.32 12.93
CA GLY A 511 33.75 7.73 12.78
C GLY A 511 33.73 6.20 12.83
N GLY A 512 33.09 5.62 13.85
CA GLY A 512 32.97 4.17 13.98
C GLY A 512 32.15 3.54 12.84
N TRP A 513 31.15 4.26 12.33
CA TRP A 513 30.38 3.81 11.16
C TRP A 513 31.19 3.83 9.86
N PHE A 514 32.04 4.85 9.65
CA PHE A 514 33.00 4.85 8.55
C PHE A 514 33.96 3.66 8.63
N ASP A 515 34.45 3.32 9.82
CA ASP A 515 35.34 2.15 10.01
C ASP A 515 34.66 0.82 9.63
N GLU A 516 33.35 0.68 9.90
CA GLU A 516 32.56 -0.47 9.48
C GLU A 516 32.38 -0.50 7.95
N ILE A 517 31.99 0.62 7.35
CA ILE A 517 31.70 0.70 5.91
C ILE A 517 32.95 0.57 5.05
N GLU A 518 34.10 1.10 5.47
CA GLU A 518 35.34 0.96 4.69
C GLU A 518 35.74 -0.51 4.47
N LYS A 519 35.37 -1.43 5.37
CA LYS A 519 35.59 -2.87 5.17
C LYS A 519 34.75 -3.41 4.01
N THR A 520 33.49 -2.99 3.93
CA THR A 520 32.59 -3.36 2.83
C THR A 520 33.06 -2.74 1.51
N LEU A 521 33.40 -1.46 1.52
CA LEU A 521 33.92 -0.77 0.32
C LEU A 521 35.24 -1.38 -0.17
N GLY A 522 36.10 -1.82 0.75
CA GLY A 522 37.34 -2.52 0.43
C GLY A 522 37.10 -3.89 -0.23
N ALA A 523 36.12 -4.67 0.28
CA ALA A 523 35.78 -5.97 -0.28
C ALA A 523 35.19 -5.86 -1.69
N GLU A 524 34.36 -4.85 -1.93
CA GLU A 524 33.72 -4.58 -3.24
C GLU A 524 34.61 -3.72 -4.18
N ASN A 525 35.79 -3.30 -3.72
CA ASN A 525 36.68 -2.35 -4.41
C ASN A 525 35.96 -1.08 -4.91
N MET A 526 35.11 -0.52 -4.06
CA MET A 526 34.27 0.63 -4.38
C MET A 526 34.79 1.93 -3.79
N LEU A 527 34.43 3.03 -4.45
CA LEU A 527 34.68 4.39 -3.99
C LEU A 527 33.38 5.17 -3.84
N VAL A 528 33.27 5.91 -2.75
CA VAL A 528 32.15 6.80 -2.48
C VAL A 528 32.59 8.23 -2.77
N LEU A 529 31.94 8.87 -3.75
CA LEU A 529 32.06 10.30 -4.02
C LEU A 529 30.99 11.04 -3.22
N ILE A 530 31.40 11.80 -2.21
CA ILE A 530 30.51 12.65 -1.41
C ILE A 530 30.47 14.02 -2.08
N THR A 531 29.32 14.41 -2.63
CA THR A 531 29.14 15.70 -3.29
C THR A 531 28.35 16.65 -2.41
N PHE A 532 28.94 17.78 -2.02
CA PHE A 532 28.27 18.88 -1.32
C PHE A 532 27.90 19.97 -2.33
N ASP A 533 26.61 20.24 -2.52
CA ASP A 533 26.14 21.34 -3.36
C ASP A 533 25.83 22.59 -2.53
N GLU A 534 26.12 23.77 -3.07
CA GLU A 534 25.94 25.08 -2.42
C GLU A 534 26.60 25.15 -1.02
N TYR A 535 27.87 24.76 -0.97
CA TYR A 535 28.67 24.67 0.26
C TYR A 535 28.76 25.96 1.08
N GLU A 536 28.52 27.11 0.45
CA GLU A 536 28.46 28.41 1.12
C GLU A 536 27.43 28.42 2.26
N LYS A 537 26.38 27.59 2.17
CA LYS A 537 25.38 27.42 3.24
C LYS A 537 25.91 26.76 4.50
N LEU A 538 26.96 25.94 4.41
CA LEU A 538 27.64 25.41 5.59
C LEU A 538 28.34 26.55 6.36
N GLU A 539 29.01 27.46 5.64
CA GLU A 539 29.63 28.64 6.28
C GLU A 539 28.58 29.52 6.97
N GLU A 540 27.46 29.83 6.30
CA GLU A 540 26.39 30.62 6.91
C GLU A 540 25.90 30.00 8.23
N SER A 541 25.74 28.67 8.26
CA SER A 541 25.34 27.94 9.47
C SER A 541 26.40 27.91 10.57
N ILE A 542 27.69 27.91 10.20
CA ILE A 542 28.79 27.99 11.17
C ILE A 542 28.84 29.40 11.78
N LEU A 543 28.75 30.44 10.95
CA LEU A 543 28.79 31.83 11.39
C LEU A 543 27.58 32.22 12.25
N THR A 544 26.43 31.58 12.04
CA THR A 544 25.22 31.77 12.86
C THR A 544 25.21 30.91 14.14
N GLY A 545 26.16 30.00 14.30
CA GLY A 545 26.29 29.12 15.47
C GLY A 545 25.40 27.87 15.45
N ALA A 546 24.67 27.60 14.36
CA ALA A 546 23.88 26.37 14.21
C ALA A 546 24.77 25.13 13.99
N LEU A 547 25.85 25.30 13.21
CA LEU A 547 26.90 24.31 13.07
C LEU A 547 28.17 24.77 13.80
N SER A 548 28.95 23.81 14.23
CA SER A 548 30.22 24.05 14.89
C SER A 548 31.37 23.88 13.86
N VAL A 549 32.51 24.54 14.09
CA VAL A 549 33.65 24.52 13.16
C VAL A 549 34.23 23.10 13.00
N GLU A 550 34.02 22.24 14.00
CA GLU A 550 34.42 20.83 14.01
C GLU A 550 33.82 20.03 12.84
N VAL A 551 32.73 20.49 12.22
CA VAL A 551 32.21 19.91 10.97
C VAL A 551 33.25 20.00 9.85
N LEU A 552 33.96 21.14 9.74
CA LEU A 552 35.04 21.33 8.77
C LEU A 552 36.27 20.46 9.11
N ASP A 553 36.58 20.33 10.40
CA ASP A 553 37.63 19.41 10.86
C ASP A 553 37.30 17.96 10.49
N GLN A 554 36.05 17.53 10.61
CA GLN A 554 35.63 16.20 10.17
C GLN A 554 35.71 16.03 8.65
N LEU A 555 35.31 17.03 7.86
CA LEU A 555 35.48 16.98 6.40
C LEU A 555 36.96 16.81 6.03
N ARG A 556 37.84 17.58 6.67
CA ARG A 556 39.29 17.45 6.49
C ARG A 556 39.81 16.07 6.89
N ASN A 557 39.34 15.53 8.01
CA ASN A 557 39.69 14.18 8.46
C ASN A 557 39.26 13.10 7.45
N ILE A 558 38.07 13.21 6.87
CA ILE A 558 37.60 12.32 5.79
C ILE A 558 38.55 12.41 4.59
N ILE A 559 38.83 13.62 4.12
CA ILE A 559 39.73 13.87 2.98
C ILE A 559 41.12 13.28 3.19
N GLN A 560 41.68 13.41 4.39
CA GLN A 560 43.08 13.02 4.67
C GLN A 560 43.25 11.52 4.96
N HIS A 561 42.28 10.89 5.64
CA HIS A 561 42.49 9.57 6.22
C HIS A 561 41.62 8.46 5.62
N ARG A 562 40.53 8.79 4.92
CA ARG A 562 39.56 7.80 4.43
C ARG A 562 39.84 7.42 2.98
N ARG A 563 40.32 6.19 2.76
CA ARG A 563 40.82 5.75 1.44
C ARG A 563 39.72 5.49 0.44
N HIS A 564 38.52 5.14 0.88
CA HIS A 564 37.40 4.81 0.00
C HIS A 564 36.46 5.99 -0.26
N PHE A 565 36.80 7.18 0.22
CA PHE A 565 35.95 8.37 0.12
C PHE A 565 36.67 9.48 -0.64
N VAL A 566 35.95 10.13 -1.54
CA VAL A 566 36.39 11.34 -2.25
C VAL A 566 35.36 12.42 -2.00
N VAL A 567 35.80 13.63 -1.72
CA VAL A 567 34.90 14.76 -1.49
C VAL A 567 34.93 15.67 -2.72
N LEU A 568 33.75 16.02 -3.21
CA LEU A 568 33.53 17.05 -4.22
C LEU A 568 32.65 18.14 -3.61
N ILE A 569 33.09 19.37 -3.67
CA ILE A 569 32.36 20.53 -3.17
C ILE A 569 32.00 21.40 -4.38
N ALA A 570 30.74 21.79 -4.51
CA ALA A 570 30.27 22.66 -5.58
C ALA A 570 29.72 23.96 -5.02
N GLY A 571 30.05 25.07 -5.70
CA GLY A 571 29.61 26.39 -5.28
C GLY A 571 29.73 27.46 -6.35
N SER A 572 29.15 28.61 -6.04
CA SER A 572 29.09 29.80 -6.88
C SER A 572 30.17 30.83 -6.58
N ARG A 573 30.74 30.78 -5.37
CA ARG A 573 31.84 31.63 -4.91
C ARG A 573 33.14 30.85 -4.89
N GLU A 574 34.25 31.54 -5.07
CA GLU A 574 35.57 30.94 -4.88
C GLU A 574 35.87 30.78 -3.37
N LEU A 575 36.77 29.85 -3.02
CA LEU A 575 37.13 29.59 -1.62
C LEU A 575 37.70 30.83 -0.90
N ASN A 576 38.32 31.75 -1.63
CA ASN A 576 38.90 33.00 -1.12
C ASN A 576 37.87 34.14 -0.97
N GLU A 577 36.65 33.99 -1.50
CA GLU A 577 35.57 34.98 -1.42
C GLU A 577 34.71 34.80 -0.15
N LEU A 578 34.98 33.75 0.62
CA LEU A 578 34.27 33.40 1.84
C LEU A 578 34.94 33.96 3.10
N LYS A 579 34.18 34.03 4.20
CA LYS A 579 34.65 34.66 5.45
C LYS A 579 35.55 33.73 6.26
N LEU A 580 35.27 32.44 6.26
CA LEU A 580 36.12 31.43 6.88
C LEU A 580 37.27 31.10 5.93
N ASN A 581 38.43 30.72 6.49
CA ASN A 581 39.58 30.31 5.70
C ASN A 581 39.39 28.87 5.18
N TRP A 582 38.47 28.68 4.24
CA TRP A 582 38.20 27.37 3.60
C TRP A 582 39.44 26.78 2.95
N SER A 583 40.39 27.63 2.52
CA SER A 583 41.68 27.18 2.00
C SER A 583 42.45 26.31 2.99
N ASP A 584 42.35 26.53 4.31
CA ASP A 584 43.06 25.73 5.31
C ASP A 584 42.52 24.29 5.42
N TYR A 585 41.24 24.10 5.10
CA TYR A 585 40.56 22.80 5.12
C TYR A 585 40.65 22.08 3.76
N LEU A 586 40.80 22.85 2.68
CA LEU A 586 40.73 22.39 1.30
C LEU A 586 42.01 22.71 0.50
N ILE A 587 43.19 22.71 1.16
CA ILE A 587 44.48 23.08 0.56
C ILE A 587 44.77 22.27 -0.73
N SER A 588 44.39 21.00 -0.74
CA SER A 588 44.63 20.07 -1.86
C SER A 588 43.47 20.03 -2.87
N ALA A 589 42.52 20.97 -2.79
CA ALA A 589 41.36 20.95 -3.68
C ALA A 589 41.74 21.29 -5.12
N LYS A 590 41.41 20.40 -6.05
CA LYS A 590 41.54 20.64 -7.49
C LYS A 590 40.27 21.31 -8.00
N THR A 591 40.41 22.54 -8.49
CA THR A 591 39.30 23.31 -9.06
C THR A 591 38.96 22.83 -10.47
N ILE A 592 37.70 22.48 -10.68
CA ILE A 592 37.08 22.17 -11.97
C ILE A 592 36.10 23.31 -12.28
N LYS A 593 36.36 24.09 -13.32
CA LYS A 593 35.53 25.25 -13.68
C LYS A 593 34.40 24.84 -14.63
N LEU A 594 33.16 25.10 -14.23
CA LEU A 594 31.96 24.91 -15.03
C LEU A 594 31.50 26.24 -15.64
N GLY A 595 31.67 26.39 -16.95
CA GLY A 595 31.23 27.56 -17.72
C GLY A 595 29.90 27.35 -18.44
N TYR A 596 29.66 28.11 -19.51
CA TYR A 596 28.50 27.95 -20.39
C TYR A 596 28.60 26.68 -21.26
N LEU A 597 27.56 26.34 -22.01
CA LEU A 597 27.60 25.23 -22.96
C LEU A 597 28.46 25.59 -24.17
N SER A 598 28.96 24.58 -24.88
CA SER A 598 29.47 24.78 -26.24
C SER A 598 28.30 25.12 -27.17
N GLU A 599 28.57 25.78 -28.30
CA GLU A 599 27.51 26.07 -29.28
C GLU A 599 26.84 24.79 -29.78
N ASP A 600 27.61 23.72 -30.01
CA ASP A 600 27.07 22.43 -30.46
C ASP A 600 26.14 21.81 -29.41
N ASP A 601 26.53 21.84 -28.13
CA ASP A 601 25.69 21.36 -27.03
C ASP A 601 24.43 22.23 -26.86
N ALA A 602 24.56 23.56 -27.00
CA ALA A 602 23.42 24.46 -26.96
C ALA A 602 22.45 24.21 -28.14
N ARG A 603 22.96 23.95 -29.35
CA ARG A 603 22.13 23.57 -30.51
C ARG A 603 21.34 22.30 -30.25
N ILE A 604 21.98 21.27 -29.71
CA ILE A 604 21.32 20.01 -29.36
C ILE A 604 20.20 20.27 -28.35
N LEU A 605 20.47 21.07 -27.31
CA LEU A 605 19.46 21.42 -26.31
C LEU A 605 18.27 22.17 -26.93
N ILE A 606 18.51 23.11 -27.85
CA ILE A 606 17.47 23.92 -28.52
C ILE A 606 16.65 23.10 -29.53
N THR A 607 17.28 22.20 -30.26
CA THR A 607 16.63 21.55 -31.43
C THR A 607 16.13 20.15 -31.13
N ASN A 608 16.74 19.46 -30.16
CA ASN A 608 16.43 18.08 -29.82
C ASN A 608 16.48 17.83 -28.29
N PRO A 609 15.64 18.54 -27.50
CA PRO A 609 15.57 18.37 -26.04
C PRO A 609 14.94 17.03 -25.61
N ILE A 610 14.10 16.41 -26.47
CA ILE A 610 13.44 15.12 -26.27
C ILE A 610 13.28 14.41 -27.62
N ASP A 611 13.13 13.08 -27.62
CA ASP A 611 13.07 12.26 -28.86
C ASP A 611 11.95 12.67 -29.85
N ASP A 612 10.77 13.02 -29.35
CA ASP A 612 9.59 13.36 -30.17
C ASP A 612 9.33 14.88 -30.20
N PHE A 613 10.37 15.70 -30.19
CA PHE A 613 10.21 17.16 -30.18
C PHE A 613 9.67 17.67 -31.53
N SER A 614 8.52 18.34 -31.50
CA SER A 614 7.74 18.67 -32.71
C SER A 614 7.86 20.12 -33.22
N LEU A 615 8.74 20.92 -32.62
CA LEU A 615 8.97 22.31 -33.04
C LEU A 615 10.02 22.37 -34.14
N ASN A 616 9.69 23.04 -35.24
CA ASN A 616 10.62 23.32 -36.33
C ASN A 616 11.14 24.76 -36.24
N TYR A 617 12.35 24.98 -36.75
CA TYR A 617 12.99 26.29 -36.83
C TYR A 617 13.20 26.68 -38.29
N GLU A 618 12.88 27.92 -38.66
CA GLU A 618 13.19 28.43 -40.01
C GLU A 618 14.69 28.37 -40.27
N GLY A 619 15.07 27.83 -41.43
CA GLY A 619 16.48 27.56 -41.77
C GLY A 619 17.09 26.31 -41.11
N GLY A 620 16.31 25.56 -40.32
CA GLY A 620 16.73 24.31 -39.68
C GLY A 620 17.66 24.53 -38.47
N GLU A 621 18.31 23.45 -38.02
CA GLU A 621 19.13 23.42 -36.80
C GLU A 621 20.34 24.36 -36.82
N LYS A 622 20.83 24.70 -38.01
CA LYS A 622 21.95 25.63 -38.25
C LYS A 622 21.49 26.97 -38.82
N GLY A 623 20.18 27.21 -38.84
CA GLY A 623 19.58 28.43 -39.35
C GLY A 623 19.74 29.64 -38.43
N GLU A 624 19.41 30.82 -38.96
CA GLU A 624 19.50 32.11 -38.27
C GLU A 624 18.68 32.16 -36.98
N VAL A 625 17.55 31.45 -36.91
CA VAL A 625 16.70 31.41 -35.71
C VAL A 625 17.45 30.80 -34.52
N VAL A 626 18.07 29.63 -34.71
CA VAL A 626 18.85 28.96 -33.66
C VAL A 626 20.11 29.76 -33.32
N ASN A 627 20.77 30.34 -34.33
CA ASN A 627 21.93 31.22 -34.13
C ASN A 627 21.58 32.43 -33.27
N LYS A 628 20.42 33.04 -33.50
CA LYS A 628 19.93 34.16 -32.69
C LYS A 628 19.69 33.76 -31.24
N ILE A 629 19.09 32.60 -30.99
CA ILE A 629 18.91 32.06 -29.63
C ILE A 629 20.27 31.90 -28.93
N ILE A 630 21.23 31.29 -29.62
CA ILE A 630 22.60 31.08 -29.12
C ILE A 630 23.30 32.39 -28.81
N ASN A 631 23.27 33.36 -29.73
CA ASN A 631 23.94 34.65 -29.58
C ASN A 631 23.35 35.48 -28.43
N VAL A 632 22.02 35.46 -28.28
CA VAL A 632 21.34 36.29 -27.29
C VAL A 632 21.48 35.72 -25.87
N THR A 633 21.55 34.39 -25.74
CA THR A 633 21.69 33.67 -24.47
C THR A 633 23.14 33.33 -24.13
N SER A 634 24.04 33.45 -25.09
CA SER A 634 25.47 33.12 -25.02
C SER A 634 25.73 31.70 -24.54
N CYS A 635 24.88 30.76 -24.96
CA CYS A 635 24.91 29.35 -24.55
C CYS A 635 24.81 29.12 -23.04
N GLN A 636 24.33 30.10 -22.26
CA GLN A 636 24.12 29.88 -20.83
C GLN A 636 22.92 28.95 -20.62
N PRO A 637 23.08 27.79 -19.95
CA PRO A 637 22.03 26.76 -19.86
C PRO A 637 20.67 27.28 -19.40
N TYR A 638 20.64 28.12 -18.36
CA TYR A 638 19.40 28.67 -17.81
C TYR A 638 18.67 29.60 -18.79
N LEU A 639 19.39 30.49 -19.48
CA LEU A 639 18.79 31.43 -20.42
C LEU A 639 18.36 30.74 -21.72
N VAL A 640 19.14 29.75 -22.20
CA VAL A 640 18.75 28.90 -23.33
C VAL A 640 17.42 28.22 -23.03
N GLN A 641 17.30 27.56 -21.87
CA GLN A 641 16.05 26.88 -21.50
C GLN A 641 14.89 27.85 -21.25
N ALA A 642 15.13 28.99 -20.59
CA ALA A 642 14.09 30.00 -20.36
C ALA A 642 13.53 30.55 -21.69
N LEU A 643 14.42 30.84 -22.65
CA LEU A 643 14.01 31.39 -23.94
C LEU A 643 13.29 30.36 -24.81
N CYS A 644 13.76 29.12 -24.85
CA CYS A 644 13.07 28.06 -25.57
C CYS A 644 11.72 27.72 -24.92
N PHE A 645 11.62 27.79 -23.59
CA PHE A 645 10.37 27.60 -22.87
C PHE A 645 9.32 28.64 -23.29
N GLU A 646 9.68 29.93 -23.28
CA GLU A 646 8.76 31.00 -23.68
C GLU A 646 8.41 30.94 -25.17
N LEU A 647 9.37 30.54 -26.02
CA LEU A 647 9.15 30.35 -27.45
C LEU A 647 8.10 29.27 -27.72
N VAL A 648 8.21 28.11 -27.07
CA VAL A 648 7.22 27.02 -27.21
C VAL A 648 5.85 27.48 -26.74
N ASN A 649 5.76 28.13 -25.58
CA ASN A 649 4.48 28.63 -25.05
C ASN A 649 3.84 29.68 -25.98
N TYR A 650 4.67 30.57 -26.55
CA TYR A 650 4.19 31.54 -27.53
C TYR A 650 3.66 30.88 -28.80
N LEU A 651 4.40 29.94 -29.38
CA LEU A 651 3.98 29.26 -30.61
C LEU A 651 2.73 28.41 -30.42
N ASN A 652 2.59 27.76 -29.25
CA ASN A 652 1.35 27.07 -28.88
C ASN A 652 0.17 28.04 -28.81
N SER A 653 0.33 29.24 -28.24
CA SER A 653 -0.76 30.23 -28.19
C SER A 653 -1.14 30.79 -29.56
N GLN A 654 -0.23 30.74 -30.53
CA GLN A 654 -0.47 31.11 -31.93
C GLN A 654 -0.91 29.93 -32.80
N CYS A 655 -1.03 28.72 -32.24
CA CYS A 655 -1.29 27.49 -32.98
C CYS A 655 -0.30 27.26 -34.15
N ARG A 656 0.99 27.56 -33.94
CA ARG A 656 2.09 27.42 -34.92
C ARG A 656 3.13 26.40 -34.45
N ARG A 657 3.82 25.75 -35.40
CA ARG A 657 4.93 24.80 -35.13
C ARG A 657 6.25 25.15 -35.80
N VAL A 658 6.36 26.36 -36.35
CA VAL A 658 7.57 26.84 -37.02
C VAL A 658 7.94 28.17 -36.36
N ALA A 659 9.12 28.20 -35.75
CA ALA A 659 9.71 29.39 -35.13
C ALA A 659 10.49 30.20 -36.18
N GLY A 660 10.13 31.47 -36.33
CA GLY A 660 10.86 32.46 -37.10
C GLY A 660 11.62 33.46 -36.21
N LEU A 661 12.33 34.41 -36.85
CA LEU A 661 13.16 35.39 -36.14
C LEU A 661 12.37 36.35 -35.26
N GLU A 662 11.16 36.73 -35.68
CA GLU A 662 10.25 37.61 -34.94
C GLU A 662 9.68 36.90 -33.69
N ASP A 663 9.40 35.60 -33.79
CA ASP A 663 8.92 34.81 -32.65
C ASP A 663 9.98 34.76 -31.54
N VAL A 664 11.27 34.72 -31.91
CA VAL A 664 12.39 34.81 -30.96
C VAL A 664 12.44 36.18 -30.29
N ASP A 665 12.19 37.28 -31.01
CA ASP A 665 12.14 38.62 -30.38
C ASP A 665 11.01 38.74 -29.36
N ILE A 666 9.85 38.16 -29.67
CA ILE A 666 8.72 38.12 -28.74
C ILE A 666 9.07 37.24 -27.53
N ALA A 667 9.71 36.09 -27.74
CA ALA A 667 10.17 35.24 -26.65
C ALA A 667 11.22 35.94 -25.77
N ILE A 668 12.13 36.74 -26.35
CA ILE A 668 13.09 37.58 -25.60
C ILE A 668 12.33 38.51 -24.65
N GLU A 669 11.33 39.25 -25.14
CA GLU A 669 10.54 40.16 -24.30
C GLU A 669 9.84 39.44 -23.15
N LYS A 670 9.35 38.22 -23.39
CA LYS A 670 8.75 37.37 -22.35
C LYS A 670 9.77 36.91 -21.32
N VAL A 671 10.97 36.47 -21.75
CA VAL A 671 12.05 36.04 -20.84
C VAL A 671 12.53 37.18 -19.94
N LEU A 672 12.60 38.41 -20.46
CA LEU A 672 12.98 39.57 -19.64
C LEU A 672 12.03 39.77 -18.44
N VAL A 673 10.79 39.29 -18.54
CA VAL A 673 9.80 39.29 -17.46
C VAL A 673 9.84 37.98 -16.67
N SER A 674 9.75 36.82 -17.33
CA SER A 674 9.67 35.52 -16.62
C SER A 674 10.94 35.13 -15.89
N ALA A 675 12.11 35.63 -16.33
CA ALA A 675 13.39 35.48 -15.66
C ALA A 675 13.87 36.76 -14.94
N GLU A 676 12.97 37.71 -14.62
CA GLU A 676 13.33 38.99 -13.96
C GLU A 676 14.18 38.79 -12.71
N ASN A 677 13.82 37.83 -11.86
CA ASN A 677 14.56 37.52 -10.63
C ASN A 677 16.03 37.13 -10.88
N TYR A 678 16.34 36.50 -12.01
CA TYR A 678 17.70 36.15 -12.39
C TYR A 678 18.53 37.41 -12.71
N PHE A 679 18.00 38.29 -13.56
CA PHE A 679 18.68 39.53 -13.94
C PHE A 679 18.80 40.49 -12.76
N TYR A 680 17.73 40.63 -11.96
CA TYR A 680 17.73 41.44 -10.75
C TYR A 680 18.79 40.99 -9.76
N TYR A 681 18.97 39.68 -9.57
CA TYR A 681 20.00 39.13 -8.69
C TYR A 681 21.41 39.49 -9.17
N ILE A 682 21.72 39.29 -10.46
CA ILE A 682 23.04 39.65 -11.00
C ILE A 682 23.29 41.15 -10.84
N TRP A 683 22.30 41.97 -11.19
CA TRP A 683 22.42 43.42 -11.11
C TRP A 683 22.63 43.89 -9.67
N ASN A 684 21.81 43.46 -8.72
CA ASN A 684 21.82 44.04 -7.38
C ASN A 684 22.71 43.31 -6.38
N SER A 685 22.90 42.00 -6.53
CA SER A 685 23.67 41.18 -5.58
C SER A 685 25.08 40.86 -6.06
N GLU A 686 25.32 40.77 -7.38
CA GLU A 686 26.65 40.45 -7.91
C GLU A 686 27.43 41.68 -8.38
N CYS A 687 26.77 42.75 -8.84
CA CYS A 687 27.45 43.96 -9.31
C CYS A 687 27.55 45.04 -8.22
N SER A 688 28.75 45.57 -8.03
CA SER A 688 28.99 46.78 -7.23
C SER A 688 28.49 48.04 -7.94
N GLU A 689 28.36 49.15 -7.22
CA GLU A 689 27.92 50.42 -7.81
C GLU A 689 28.87 50.96 -8.88
N ASN A 690 30.18 50.71 -8.77
CA ASN A 690 31.16 51.08 -9.80
C ASN A 690 31.00 50.21 -11.05
N GLU A 691 30.80 48.90 -10.88
CA GLU A 691 30.54 47.96 -11.98
C GLU A 691 29.23 48.33 -12.70
N LYS A 692 28.17 48.68 -11.97
CA LYS A 692 26.90 49.16 -12.57
C LYS A 692 27.10 50.43 -13.40
N LYS A 693 27.91 51.39 -12.92
CA LYS A 693 28.24 52.61 -13.69
C LYS A 693 29.02 52.28 -14.97
N TYR A 694 29.97 51.35 -14.89
CA TYR A 694 30.71 50.87 -16.05
C TYR A 694 29.78 50.24 -17.09
N LEU A 695 28.91 49.31 -16.67
CA LEU A 695 27.96 48.64 -17.56
C LEU A 695 26.99 49.63 -18.24
N LYS A 696 26.54 50.68 -17.52
CA LYS A 696 25.71 51.75 -18.12
C LYS A 696 26.45 52.56 -19.17
N ARG A 697 27.72 52.91 -18.93
CA ARG A 697 28.57 53.59 -19.92
C ARG A 697 28.81 52.72 -21.15
N LEU A 698 28.99 51.41 -20.94
CA LEU A 698 29.18 50.43 -22.00
C LEU A 698 27.95 50.33 -22.91
N ILE A 699 26.74 50.37 -22.35
CA ILE A 699 25.48 50.42 -23.12
C ILE A 699 25.40 51.67 -24.00
N ASN A 700 25.79 52.82 -23.44
CA ASN A 700 25.70 54.12 -24.12
C ASN A 700 26.91 54.43 -25.02
N ASN A 701 27.83 53.49 -25.24
CA ASN A 701 29.08 53.68 -25.99
C ASN A 701 29.89 54.93 -25.55
N LEU A 702 29.86 55.26 -24.26
CA LEU A 702 30.57 56.40 -23.70
C LEU A 702 32.06 56.08 -23.45
N PRO A 703 32.96 57.08 -23.44
CA PRO A 703 34.38 56.88 -23.13
C PRO A 703 34.55 56.11 -21.82
N ILE A 704 35.25 54.99 -21.90
CA ILE A 704 35.40 54.04 -20.80
C ILE A 704 36.63 54.44 -19.99
N ASP A 705 36.41 55.19 -18.92
CA ASP A 705 37.39 55.36 -17.85
C ASP A 705 36.96 54.44 -16.70
N GLY A 706 37.55 53.25 -16.67
CA GLY A 706 37.24 52.21 -15.69
C GLY A 706 38.53 51.72 -15.04
N ASP A 707 38.55 51.63 -13.72
CA ASP A 707 39.64 50.99 -13.00
C ASP A 707 39.72 49.51 -13.45
N GLU A 708 40.93 49.05 -13.77
CA GLU A 708 41.20 47.70 -14.29
C GLU A 708 40.61 46.62 -13.37
N LYS A 709 40.48 46.92 -12.08
CA LYS A 709 39.91 46.03 -11.08
C LYS A 709 38.43 45.70 -11.37
N GLU A 710 37.60 46.69 -11.69
CA GLU A 710 36.19 46.51 -12.01
C GLU A 710 36.01 45.71 -13.30
N ILE A 711 36.81 46.02 -14.32
CA ILE A 711 36.77 45.32 -15.61
C ILE A 711 37.14 43.85 -15.41
N ASN A 712 38.25 43.57 -14.73
CA ASN A 712 38.68 42.21 -14.43
C ASN A 712 37.63 41.44 -13.61
N SER A 713 36.97 42.12 -12.67
CA SER A 713 35.87 41.55 -11.90
C SER A 713 34.67 41.20 -12.79
N LEU A 714 34.23 42.09 -13.68
CA LEU A 714 33.11 41.83 -14.59
C LEU A 714 33.41 40.71 -15.61
N VAL A 715 34.64 40.64 -16.11
CA VAL A 715 35.11 39.54 -16.97
C VAL A 715 35.13 38.21 -16.20
N LYS A 716 35.64 38.22 -14.96
CA LYS A 716 35.65 37.03 -14.08
C LYS A 716 34.24 36.53 -13.79
N LYS A 717 33.27 37.45 -13.61
CA LYS A 717 31.84 37.16 -13.41
C LYS A 717 31.11 36.73 -14.69
N GLU A 718 31.78 36.73 -15.84
CA GLU A 718 31.24 36.39 -17.16
C GLU A 718 30.09 37.32 -17.62
N ILE A 719 30.07 38.57 -17.15
CA ILE A 719 29.07 39.57 -17.55
C ILE A 719 29.49 40.25 -18.86
N ILE A 720 30.79 40.54 -18.98
CA ILE A 720 31.41 41.11 -20.18
C ILE A 720 32.52 40.20 -20.68
N GLU A 721 32.85 40.33 -21.95
CA GLU A 721 33.99 39.66 -22.58
C GLU A 721 34.80 40.65 -23.42
N LYS A 722 36.06 40.28 -23.69
CA LYS A 722 36.95 41.08 -24.53
C LYS A 722 36.53 40.96 -25.99
N ALA A 723 36.41 42.09 -26.68
CA ALA A 723 36.14 42.17 -28.12
C ALA A 723 37.40 42.68 -28.86
N ASP A 724 37.33 42.74 -30.19
CA ASP A 724 38.42 43.26 -31.04
C ASP A 724 38.83 44.67 -30.63
N GLU A 725 37.86 45.51 -30.24
CA GLU A 725 38.05 46.83 -29.66
C GLU A 725 37.31 46.93 -28.32
N GLY A 726 38.05 46.83 -27.20
CA GLY A 726 37.52 47.01 -25.86
C GLY A 726 36.78 45.79 -25.30
N TYR A 727 35.58 46.01 -24.76
CA TYR A 727 34.76 45.02 -24.09
C TYR A 727 33.33 45.09 -24.59
N LYS A 728 32.61 43.97 -24.56
CA LYS A 728 31.17 43.90 -24.87
C LYS A 728 30.45 43.03 -23.85
N PHE A 729 29.13 43.15 -23.77
CA PHE A 729 28.33 42.23 -22.97
C PHE A 729 28.52 40.81 -23.49
N LYS A 730 28.84 39.89 -22.57
CA LYS A 730 28.89 38.47 -22.91
C LYS A 730 27.50 37.95 -23.19
N VAL A 731 26.51 38.32 -22.36
CA VAL A 731 25.10 37.90 -22.47
C VAL A 731 24.23 39.08 -22.92
N GLU A 732 23.72 39.04 -24.15
CA GLU A 732 22.92 40.15 -24.72
C GLU A 732 21.58 40.35 -23.98
N LEU A 733 20.97 39.29 -23.44
CA LEU A 733 19.77 39.43 -22.60
C LEU A 733 19.99 40.31 -21.37
N MET A 734 21.19 40.26 -20.77
CA MET A 734 21.51 41.12 -19.62
C MET A 734 21.54 42.59 -20.04
N LYS A 735 22.11 42.89 -21.22
CA LYS A 735 22.13 44.24 -21.80
C LYS A 735 20.71 44.75 -22.04
N LYS A 736 19.87 43.97 -22.72
CA LYS A 736 18.45 44.31 -22.98
C LYS A 736 17.65 44.53 -21.69
N TRP A 737 17.88 43.71 -20.66
CA TRP A 737 17.22 43.89 -19.37
C TRP A 737 17.62 45.20 -18.69
N ILE A 738 18.91 45.58 -18.75
CA ILE A 738 19.40 46.84 -18.18
C ILE A 738 18.78 48.03 -18.95
N GLU A 739 18.76 47.99 -20.28
CA GLU A 739 18.15 49.02 -21.14
C GLU A 739 16.67 49.23 -20.81
N LYS A 740 15.91 48.14 -20.59
CA LYS A 740 14.47 48.18 -20.28
C LYS A 740 14.15 48.72 -18.88
N ASN A 741 14.99 48.42 -17.88
CA ASN A 741 14.70 48.75 -16.47
C ASN A 741 15.46 49.98 -15.94
N ASN A 742 16.46 50.47 -16.67
CA ASN A 742 17.22 51.67 -16.31
C ASN A 742 17.10 52.79 -17.34
N SER A 743 16.01 52.82 -18.13
CA SER A 743 15.71 53.89 -19.11
C SER A 743 15.43 55.26 -18.46
N GLY A 744 15.62 55.40 -17.15
CA GLY A 744 15.67 56.67 -16.43
C GLY A 744 17.11 57.00 -16.05
N PHE A 745 17.92 57.39 -17.05
CA PHE A 745 19.15 58.15 -16.83
C PHE A 745 19.18 59.34 -17.78
#